data_AF-A0A843K056-F1
#
_entry.id   AF-A0A843K056-F1
#
_cell.length_a   1.000
_cell.length_b   1.000
_cell.length_c   1.000
_cell.angle_alpha   90.00
_cell.angle_beta   90.00
_cell.angle_gamma   90.00
#
_symmetry.space_group_name_H-M   'P 1'
#
loop_
_entity.id
_entity.type
_entity.pdbx_description
1 polymer ?
#
loop_
_entity_poly.entity_id
_entity_poly.type
_entity_poly.pdbx_seq_one_letter_code
_entity_poly.pdbx_strand_id
1 'polypeptide(L)'
;MAIVMNDPAKPVMRRCFMTGKQCIFSSQIQDSEKDNAFAIMPMRPNFEAFYQWSLKPFLLEGCKIKNIQIADEVRDIGYIICEKICRKIQESDLVLVEISLPNPNVFYEFGLACGINRPVVLMKNKNDSYNTNNVKSTLSLPSCKGAFSFFNSSKIFYYEGVKPLSFSNGEEYFKDYITYFPRPPSNKKLNFKIQILSFRDENKMNKEEDNLDLNIEFKKLIIGAVAKAMAEIMNEILKKDELAGKKNHVEEGNAASELKPWEQFIKTMGSDWEEFTKAESIIDDTEVTTDKIIGKLEESFCTLIDITNNDPVAYFWLGYCHARGLNAIPINQIGRNKLDENRKNKLAFDIRALWYAECDRSDLINFKNQIREILEHLMERDLSDLHRRTFWERFPAETPLKVFVGAVHSPTHTREVVGDWDVRVVSDLFSYLPTVREATTIKLVAPLYSPEESYEKQKNKPKDDEFIKDFCGELDNHLENSNAIVIASPDVNALTEYLLYKIYNLEPSCKPLTKCPDAEFDGYIAVKRYEADNSNGKEKDYAKVFPRLFYKSESLRKGQKADRGFKPHSRTTGLKPIYEKYFRQGLISKNGFDLLGHLLIAKYPPNSGSKNWVVILNGVSGPATSALAEILTGGGLHASEPKRLKSEEMLKEINFALESTTGIGVEAIIKVHIGTPQPTIGTPQPARMTFADTREIESWDFLKGYGPKEIKPKTLKEEAIH
;
A
#
# COMPACT_ATOMS: atom_id res chain seq x y z
N MET A 1 2.72 -0.61 -33.62
CA MET A 1 3.71 -1.09 -32.64
C MET A 1 3.07 -2.12 -31.72
N ALA A 2 3.44 -3.40 -31.88
CA ALA A 2 3.14 -4.48 -30.93
C ALA A 2 4.46 -4.93 -30.25
N ILE A 3 5.32 -3.95 -29.93
CA ILE A 3 6.70 -4.18 -29.48
C ILE A 3 6.77 -4.37 -27.95
N VAL A 4 5.76 -3.89 -27.23
CA VAL A 4 5.56 -4.14 -25.80
C VAL A 4 4.21 -4.86 -25.67
N MET A 5 4.23 -6.08 -25.12
CA MET A 5 3.01 -6.85 -24.89
C MET A 5 1.99 -6.02 -24.10
N ASN A 6 0.70 -6.28 -24.35
CA ASN A 6 -0.44 -5.65 -23.67
C ASN A 6 -0.36 -5.81 -22.14
N ASP A 7 0.38 -4.93 -21.46
CA ASP A 7 0.29 -4.74 -20.01
C ASP A 7 -0.76 -3.62 -19.80
N PRO A 8 -1.88 -3.86 -19.07
CA PRO A 8 -3.01 -2.94 -19.04
C PRO A 8 -2.74 -1.60 -18.35
N ALA A 9 -1.62 -1.44 -17.64
CA ALA A 9 -1.17 -0.18 -17.06
C ALA A 9 0.38 -0.07 -17.05
N LYS A 10 0.92 1.11 -17.41
CA LYS A 10 2.36 1.42 -17.29
C LYS A 10 2.74 1.51 -15.80
N PRO A 11 3.72 0.73 -15.28
CA PRO A 11 4.11 0.84 -13.88
C PRO A 11 4.68 2.23 -13.59
N VAL A 12 4.13 2.91 -12.58
CA VAL A 12 4.57 4.25 -12.16
C VAL A 12 5.38 4.16 -10.87
N MET A 13 6.19 5.19 -10.61
CA MET A 13 6.87 5.32 -9.33
C MET A 13 5.84 5.45 -8.21
N ARG A 14 5.89 4.55 -7.23
CA ARG A 14 4.91 4.49 -6.13
C ARG A 14 4.92 5.75 -5.26
N ARG A 15 6.10 6.32 -5.03
CA ARG A 15 6.29 7.58 -4.32
C ARG A 15 7.45 8.37 -4.93
N CYS A 16 7.39 9.69 -4.81
CA CYS A 16 8.48 10.58 -5.10
C CYS A 16 9.55 10.44 -4.01
N PHE A 17 10.77 10.08 -4.40
CA PHE A 17 11.89 9.94 -3.47
C PHE A 17 12.39 11.29 -2.91
N MET A 18 12.08 12.41 -3.58
CA MET A 18 12.39 13.76 -3.10
C MET A 18 11.44 14.22 -1.98
N THR A 19 10.15 13.89 -2.07
CA THR A 19 9.11 14.43 -1.17
C THR A 19 8.46 13.39 -0.27
N GLY A 20 8.66 12.10 -0.56
CA GLY A 20 7.97 10.98 0.10
C GLY A 20 6.49 10.82 -0.29
N LYS A 21 5.92 11.75 -1.07
CA LYS A 21 4.50 11.77 -1.47
C LYS A 21 4.27 11.06 -2.81
N GLN A 22 3.02 10.81 -3.18
CA GLN A 22 2.68 10.29 -4.51
C GLN A 22 3.21 11.23 -5.63
N CYS A 23 3.61 10.64 -6.75
CA CYS A 23 4.06 11.41 -7.92
C CYS A 23 2.90 12.25 -8.48
N ILE A 24 3.10 13.56 -8.64
CA ILE A 24 2.08 14.49 -9.16
C ILE A 24 1.70 14.24 -10.62
N PHE A 25 2.52 13.50 -11.38
CA PHE A 25 2.30 13.20 -12.79
C PHE A 25 1.68 11.83 -13.05
N SER A 26 1.35 11.05 -12.00
CA SER A 26 0.99 9.64 -12.17
C SER A 26 -0.22 9.45 -13.09
N SER A 27 -1.22 10.31 -12.99
CA SER A 27 -2.39 10.33 -13.88
C SER A 27 -2.02 10.64 -15.34
N GLN A 28 -1.21 11.68 -15.57
CA GLN A 28 -0.77 12.08 -16.92
C GLN A 28 0.05 10.97 -17.61
N ILE A 29 0.85 10.24 -16.83
CA ILE A 29 1.68 9.15 -17.33
C ILE A 29 0.80 8.00 -17.85
N GLN A 30 -0.31 7.68 -17.18
CA GLN A 30 -1.20 6.61 -17.62
C GLN A 30 -1.89 6.93 -18.95
N ASP A 31 -2.22 8.20 -19.16
CA ASP A 31 -2.85 8.70 -20.39
C ASP A 31 -1.83 9.01 -21.51
N SER A 32 -0.53 8.79 -21.27
CA SER A 32 0.52 9.13 -22.24
C SER A 32 0.38 8.36 -23.55
N GLU A 33 0.71 9.03 -24.66
CA GLU A 33 0.73 8.36 -25.96
C GLU A 33 1.65 7.13 -25.94
N LYS A 34 1.26 6.11 -26.72
CA LYS A 34 2.12 4.96 -26.99
C LYS A 34 3.21 5.33 -27.99
N ASP A 35 4.26 4.52 -27.97
CA ASP A 35 5.38 4.52 -28.90
C ASP A 35 6.37 5.66 -28.64
N ASN A 36 6.54 6.01 -27.36
CA ASN A 36 7.50 7.01 -26.90
C ASN A 36 8.81 6.35 -26.44
N ALA A 37 9.95 6.92 -26.83
CA ALA A 37 11.26 6.48 -26.36
C ALA A 37 11.96 7.59 -25.56
N PHE A 38 12.81 7.18 -24.62
CA PHE A 38 13.68 8.09 -23.87
C PHE A 38 15.12 7.61 -23.91
N ALA A 39 16.05 8.47 -24.29
CA ALA A 39 17.47 8.15 -24.33
C ALA A 39 18.20 8.76 -23.12
N ILE A 40 18.89 7.91 -22.38
CA ILE A 40 19.73 8.22 -21.23
C ILE A 40 21.18 8.15 -21.71
N MET A 41 21.89 9.26 -21.67
CA MET A 41 23.24 9.33 -22.25
C MET A 41 24.14 10.37 -21.58
N PRO A 42 25.48 10.19 -21.62
CA PRO A 42 26.39 11.20 -21.14
C PRO A 42 26.28 12.48 -21.98
N MET A 43 26.26 13.64 -21.32
CA MET A 43 26.33 14.95 -22.00
C MET A 43 27.73 15.18 -22.58
N ARG A 44 28.01 14.63 -23.76
CA ARG A 44 29.25 14.88 -24.52
C ARG A 44 28.95 15.05 -26.01
N PRO A 45 29.71 15.91 -26.72
CA PRO A 45 29.46 16.20 -28.13
C PRO A 45 29.44 14.97 -29.05
N ASN A 46 30.25 13.95 -28.77
CA ASN A 46 30.32 12.73 -29.57
C ASN A 46 29.05 11.88 -29.45
N PHE A 47 28.48 11.77 -28.25
CA PHE A 47 27.22 11.05 -28.04
C PHE A 47 26.05 11.86 -28.61
N GLU A 48 26.04 13.18 -28.41
CA GLU A 48 25.02 14.06 -28.99
C GLU A 48 24.98 13.95 -30.52
N ALA A 49 26.14 13.95 -31.18
CA ALA A 49 26.23 13.79 -32.63
C ALA A 49 25.64 12.42 -33.08
N PHE A 50 25.97 11.34 -32.36
CA PHE A 50 25.37 10.03 -32.62
C PHE A 50 23.85 10.03 -32.41
N TYR A 51 23.36 10.66 -31.34
CA TYR A 51 21.93 10.77 -31.07
C TYR A 51 21.20 11.50 -32.20
N GLN A 52 21.65 12.70 -32.56
CA GLN A 52 20.98 13.54 -33.54
C GLN A 52 21.06 12.96 -34.96
N TRP A 53 22.20 12.39 -35.36
CA TRP A 53 22.46 12.08 -36.77
C TRP A 53 22.30 10.60 -37.11
N SER A 54 22.30 9.72 -36.12
CA SER A 54 22.16 8.27 -36.31
C SER A 54 20.93 7.71 -35.58
N LEU A 55 20.86 7.87 -34.26
CA LEU A 55 19.88 7.17 -33.43
C LEU A 55 18.45 7.71 -33.60
N LYS A 56 18.28 9.03 -33.51
CA LYS A 56 16.98 9.69 -33.61
C LYS A 56 16.33 9.47 -34.99
N PRO A 57 17.01 9.68 -36.13
CA PRO A 57 16.43 9.35 -37.45
C PRO A 57 16.07 7.87 -37.57
N PHE A 58 16.94 6.98 -37.11
CA PHE A 58 16.69 5.54 -37.17
C PHE A 58 15.46 5.12 -36.36
N LEU A 59 15.26 5.66 -35.16
CA LEU A 59 14.10 5.32 -34.34
C LEU A 59 12.80 5.90 -34.89
N LEU A 60 12.81 7.15 -35.37
CA LEU A 60 11.63 7.81 -35.94
C LEU A 60 11.23 7.19 -37.29
N GLU A 61 12.18 6.98 -38.19
CA GLU A 61 11.90 6.55 -39.58
C GLU A 61 11.98 5.02 -39.74
N GLY A 62 12.96 4.38 -39.10
CA GLY A 62 13.23 2.94 -39.22
C GLY A 62 12.41 2.06 -38.25
N CYS A 63 12.25 2.50 -36.99
CA CYS A 63 11.46 1.77 -35.98
C CYS A 63 10.04 2.33 -35.78
N LYS A 64 9.71 3.47 -36.39
CA LYS A 64 8.41 4.15 -36.26
C LYS A 64 8.04 4.52 -34.82
N ILE A 65 9.03 4.82 -33.99
CA ILE A 65 8.83 5.48 -32.69
C ILE A 65 8.24 6.86 -32.95
N LYS A 66 7.19 7.25 -32.21
CA LYS A 66 6.52 8.54 -32.44
C LYS A 66 7.31 9.72 -31.91
N ASN A 67 7.94 9.53 -30.75
CA ASN A 67 8.69 10.57 -30.08
C ASN A 67 9.91 9.98 -29.39
N ILE A 68 11.05 10.65 -29.49
CA ILE A 68 12.24 10.35 -28.70
C ILE A 68 12.82 11.62 -28.13
N GLN A 69 13.15 11.58 -26.84
CA GLN A 69 13.70 12.71 -26.11
C GLN A 69 14.94 12.31 -25.29
N ILE A 70 15.79 13.29 -25.03
CA ILE A 70 16.84 13.25 -24.01
C ILE A 70 16.54 14.34 -22.97
N ALA A 71 17.11 14.25 -21.77
CA ALA A 71 16.85 15.20 -20.69
C ALA A 71 17.12 16.68 -21.08
N ASP A 72 18.13 16.91 -21.93
CA ASP A 72 18.56 18.26 -22.34
C ASP A 72 17.60 18.95 -23.31
N GLU A 73 16.82 18.19 -24.10
CA GLU A 73 15.84 18.74 -25.04
C GLU A 73 14.58 19.29 -24.34
N VAL A 74 14.39 18.97 -23.05
CA VAL A 74 13.23 19.40 -22.26
C VAL A 74 13.46 20.84 -21.76
N ARG A 75 12.72 21.79 -22.33
CA ARG A 75 12.80 23.23 -22.02
C ARG A 75 11.92 23.70 -20.85
N ASP A 76 11.25 22.77 -20.16
CA ASP A 76 10.28 23.09 -19.12
C ASP A 76 10.90 23.81 -17.92
N ILE A 77 10.16 24.81 -17.41
CA ILE A 77 10.51 25.59 -16.22
C ILE A 77 9.94 24.83 -15.01
N GLY A 78 10.76 23.99 -14.36
CA GLY A 78 10.34 23.15 -13.24
C GLY A 78 11.50 22.41 -12.56
N TYR A 79 11.19 21.57 -11.56
CA TYR A 79 12.19 20.73 -10.90
C TYR A 79 12.79 19.74 -11.90
N ILE A 80 14.06 19.95 -12.26
CA ILE A 80 14.79 19.20 -13.32
C ILE A 80 14.59 17.68 -13.18
N ILE A 81 14.72 17.13 -11.97
CA ILE A 81 14.55 15.70 -11.71
C ILE A 81 13.13 15.21 -12.04
N CYS A 82 12.09 15.89 -11.54
CA CYS A 82 10.71 15.43 -11.71
C CYS A 82 10.25 15.55 -13.17
N GLU A 83 10.49 16.70 -13.80
CA GLU A 83 9.96 17.05 -15.13
C GLU A 83 10.76 16.45 -16.29
N LYS A 84 12.10 16.47 -16.19
CA LYS A 84 13.00 16.11 -17.31
C LYS A 84 13.42 14.65 -17.27
N ILE A 85 13.44 14.03 -16.09
CA ILE A 85 13.96 12.67 -15.90
C ILE A 85 12.84 11.72 -15.49
N CYS A 86 12.29 11.87 -14.27
CA CYS A 86 11.31 10.91 -13.74
C CYS A 86 10.06 10.82 -14.60
N ARG A 87 9.48 11.96 -15.01
CA ARG A 87 8.29 11.97 -15.89
C ARG A 87 8.62 11.32 -17.24
N LYS A 88 9.73 11.68 -17.88
CA LYS A 88 10.09 11.17 -19.22
C LYS A 88 10.40 9.68 -19.24
N ILE A 89 11.09 9.18 -18.22
CA ILE A 89 11.28 7.73 -18.06
C ILE A 89 9.93 7.01 -17.87
N GLN A 90 9.02 7.57 -17.06
CA GLN A 90 7.70 6.96 -16.82
C GLN A 90 6.74 7.05 -18.01
N GLU A 91 6.79 8.10 -18.82
CA GLU A 91 6.01 8.24 -20.06
C GLU A 91 6.52 7.31 -21.17
N SER A 92 7.81 6.98 -21.16
CA SER A 92 8.44 6.18 -22.20
C SER A 92 7.96 4.72 -22.24
N ASP A 93 7.77 4.20 -23.44
CA ASP A 93 7.52 2.79 -23.73
C ASP A 93 8.82 2.02 -23.99
N LEU A 94 9.93 2.72 -24.24
CA LEU A 94 11.26 2.16 -24.44
C LEU A 94 12.32 3.12 -23.90
N VAL A 95 13.28 2.61 -23.13
CA VAL A 95 14.42 3.39 -22.64
C VAL A 95 15.71 2.92 -23.30
N LEU A 96 16.47 3.83 -23.90
CA LEU A 96 17.79 3.55 -24.47
C LEU A 96 18.87 4.10 -23.54
N VAL A 97 19.91 3.32 -23.27
CA VAL A 97 20.91 3.67 -22.26
C VAL A 97 22.32 3.54 -22.81
N GLU A 98 23.06 4.65 -22.86
CA GLU A 98 24.42 4.72 -23.38
C GLU A 98 25.47 4.42 -22.29
N ILE A 99 26.03 3.20 -22.31
CA ILE A 99 26.94 2.69 -21.26
C ILE A 99 28.42 2.68 -21.67
N SER A 100 28.82 3.39 -22.73
CA SER A 100 30.23 3.48 -23.15
C SER A 100 31.14 4.10 -22.08
N LEU A 101 30.58 4.96 -21.22
CA LEU A 101 31.30 5.57 -20.10
C LEU A 101 30.69 5.15 -18.76
N PRO A 102 31.51 5.02 -17.70
CA PRO A 102 31.05 4.81 -16.33
C PRO A 102 30.48 6.12 -15.77
N ASN A 103 29.40 6.64 -16.36
CA ASN A 103 28.77 7.88 -15.94
C ASN A 103 27.74 7.58 -14.84
N PRO A 104 27.97 7.99 -13.58
CA PRO A 104 27.05 7.75 -12.47
C PRO A 104 25.65 8.31 -12.69
N ASN A 105 25.50 9.42 -13.44
CA ASN A 105 24.18 9.95 -13.76
C ASN A 105 23.41 8.99 -14.69
N VAL A 106 24.07 8.54 -15.76
CA VAL A 106 23.45 7.56 -16.69
C VAL A 106 23.03 6.31 -15.94
N PHE A 107 23.88 5.79 -15.05
CA PHE A 107 23.56 4.59 -14.30
C PHE A 107 22.43 4.80 -13.30
N TYR A 108 22.33 5.97 -12.65
CA TYR A 108 21.20 6.29 -11.79
C TYR A 108 19.87 6.34 -12.55
N GLU A 109 19.81 7.03 -13.69
CA GLU A 109 18.61 7.07 -14.53
C GLU A 109 18.25 5.69 -15.08
N PHE A 110 19.27 4.90 -15.43
CA PHE A 110 19.10 3.51 -15.84
C PHE A 110 18.49 2.65 -14.71
N GLY A 111 18.96 2.85 -13.47
CA GLY A 111 18.37 2.25 -12.27
C GLY A 111 16.90 2.63 -12.10
N LEU A 112 16.54 3.91 -12.32
CA LEU A 112 15.15 4.36 -12.26
C LEU A 112 14.28 3.62 -13.28
N ALA A 113 14.74 3.48 -14.52
CA ALA A 113 14.02 2.77 -15.58
C ALA A 113 13.80 1.29 -15.22
N CYS A 114 14.84 0.62 -14.72
CA CYS A 114 14.76 -0.77 -14.24
C CYS A 114 13.78 -0.93 -13.07
N GLY A 115 13.79 -0.01 -12.11
CA GLY A 115 12.93 -0.08 -10.91
C GLY A 115 11.43 -0.02 -11.22
N ILE A 116 11.02 0.74 -12.23
CA ILE A 116 9.63 0.74 -12.72
C ILE A 116 9.41 -0.26 -13.88
N ASN A 117 10.33 -1.20 -14.08
CA ASN A 117 10.23 -2.27 -15.07
C ASN A 117 10.02 -1.76 -16.52
N ARG A 118 10.71 -0.68 -16.93
CA ARG A 118 10.73 -0.28 -18.35
C ARG A 118 11.57 -1.27 -19.17
N PRO A 119 11.15 -1.58 -20.40
CA PRO A 119 12.03 -2.24 -21.35
C PRO A 119 13.22 -1.32 -21.68
N VAL A 120 14.42 -1.88 -21.61
CA VAL A 120 15.68 -1.15 -21.84
C VAL A 120 16.45 -1.72 -23.02
N VAL A 121 17.10 -0.84 -23.79
CA VAL A 121 18.12 -1.21 -24.77
C VAL A 121 19.43 -0.55 -24.38
N LEU A 122 20.43 -1.40 -24.13
CA LEU A 122 21.75 -0.95 -23.72
C LEU A 122 22.62 -0.73 -24.96
N MET A 123 23.24 0.44 -25.04
CA MET A 123 24.03 0.85 -26.20
C MET A 123 25.48 1.07 -25.81
N LYS A 124 26.39 0.70 -26.71
CA LYS A 124 27.83 0.92 -26.52
C LYS A 124 28.53 1.21 -27.83
N ASN A 125 29.33 2.27 -27.85
CA ASN A 125 30.24 2.59 -28.93
C ASN A 125 31.41 1.60 -28.96
N LYS A 126 31.63 0.94 -30.09
CA LYS A 126 32.77 0.03 -30.31
C LYS A 126 34.10 0.78 -30.27
N ASN A 127 34.09 2.05 -30.69
CA ASN A 127 35.30 2.85 -30.88
C ASN A 127 35.71 3.62 -29.62
N ASP A 128 34.86 3.68 -28.59
CA ASP A 128 35.25 4.29 -27.33
C ASP A 128 36.24 3.36 -26.61
N SER A 129 37.52 3.69 -26.79
CA SER A 129 38.65 3.08 -26.12
C SER A 129 38.85 3.59 -24.70
N TYR A 130 37.85 4.28 -24.12
CA TYR A 130 37.89 4.70 -22.72
C TYR A 130 37.99 3.44 -21.88
N ASN A 131 39.23 3.15 -21.50
CA ASN A 131 39.77 1.89 -20.99
C ASN A 131 38.71 0.79 -20.98
N THR A 132 38.70 -0.12 -21.96
CA THR A 132 37.91 -1.36 -21.83
C THR A 132 38.19 -2.04 -20.49
N ASN A 133 39.34 -1.75 -19.87
CA ASN A 133 39.68 -2.13 -18.50
C ASN A 133 38.91 -1.41 -17.40
N ASN A 134 38.16 -0.31 -17.58
CA ASN A 134 37.44 0.40 -16.51
C ASN A 134 35.95 0.06 -16.44
N VAL A 135 35.20 0.06 -17.55
CA VAL A 135 33.84 -0.52 -17.52
C VAL A 135 33.93 -2.04 -17.38
N LYS A 136 34.91 -2.71 -18.01
CA LYS A 136 35.19 -4.10 -17.62
C LYS A 136 35.76 -4.17 -16.21
N SER A 137 36.69 -3.36 -15.66
CA SER A 137 37.12 -3.54 -14.25
C SER A 137 35.99 -3.31 -13.26
N THR A 138 35.20 -2.25 -13.41
CA THR A 138 34.04 -1.97 -12.55
C THR A 138 32.99 -3.07 -12.67
N LEU A 139 32.70 -3.59 -13.87
CA LEU A 139 31.79 -4.74 -14.04
C LEU A 139 32.48 -6.12 -13.89
N SER A 140 33.79 -6.20 -13.67
CA SER A 140 34.58 -7.45 -13.59
C SER A 140 35.17 -7.71 -12.21
N LEU A 141 35.05 -6.77 -11.27
CA LEU A 141 35.10 -7.10 -9.85
C LEU A 141 34.09 -8.22 -9.58
N PRO A 142 34.46 -9.32 -8.91
CA PRO A 142 33.54 -10.43 -8.63
C PRO A 142 32.23 -9.97 -7.98
N SER A 143 32.30 -8.97 -7.10
CA SER A 143 31.14 -8.32 -6.44
C SER A 143 30.19 -7.62 -7.42
N CYS A 144 30.71 -7.10 -8.54
CA CYS A 144 29.94 -6.33 -9.53
C CYS A 144 29.46 -7.20 -10.71
N LYS A 145 30.18 -8.29 -11.03
CA LYS A 145 29.76 -9.26 -12.07
C LYS A 145 28.40 -9.87 -11.75
N GLY A 146 28.23 -10.33 -10.51
CA GLY A 146 26.98 -10.92 -10.07
C GLY A 146 25.86 -9.87 -9.94
N ALA A 147 26.16 -8.64 -9.54
CA ALA A 147 25.18 -7.57 -9.40
C ALA A 147 24.47 -7.21 -10.71
N PHE A 148 25.15 -7.43 -11.84
CA PHE A 148 24.62 -7.28 -13.19
C PHE A 148 24.47 -8.63 -13.90
N SER A 149 24.26 -9.74 -13.20
CA SER A 149 24.12 -11.07 -13.84
C SER A 149 22.98 -11.16 -14.87
N PHE A 150 22.00 -10.26 -14.82
CA PHE A 150 20.97 -10.13 -15.86
C PHE A 150 21.48 -9.54 -17.18
N PHE A 151 22.64 -8.87 -17.19
CA PHE A 151 23.26 -8.34 -18.38
C PHE A 151 23.82 -9.48 -19.24
N ASN A 152 23.17 -9.72 -20.37
CA ASN A 152 23.70 -10.58 -21.41
C ASN A 152 24.45 -9.72 -22.44
N SER A 153 25.75 -9.96 -22.62
CA SER A 153 26.57 -9.19 -23.58
C SER A 153 26.09 -9.29 -25.02
N SER A 154 25.38 -10.38 -25.39
CA SER A 154 24.74 -10.52 -26.71
C SER A 154 23.53 -9.61 -26.91
N LYS A 155 22.97 -9.05 -25.82
CA LYS A 155 21.84 -8.10 -25.81
C LYS A 155 22.29 -6.63 -25.78
N ILE A 156 23.60 -6.35 -25.86
CA ILE A 156 24.12 -4.98 -25.98
C ILE A 156 24.15 -4.59 -27.45
N PHE A 157 23.56 -3.45 -27.77
CA PHE A 157 23.63 -2.85 -29.08
C PHE A 157 24.95 -2.10 -29.27
N TYR A 158 25.83 -2.65 -30.11
CA TYR A 158 27.13 -2.07 -30.40
C TYR A 158 27.12 -1.21 -31.68
N TYR A 159 27.38 0.09 -31.56
CA TYR A 159 27.45 1.02 -32.70
C TYR A 159 28.87 1.55 -32.93
N GLU A 160 29.14 2.15 -34.08
CA GLU A 160 30.47 2.60 -34.49
C GLU A 160 30.49 4.11 -34.75
N GLY A 161 30.60 4.91 -33.69
CA GLY A 161 30.57 6.38 -33.79
C GLY A 161 29.26 6.89 -34.43
N VAL A 162 29.34 7.87 -35.33
CA VAL A 162 28.17 8.51 -35.97
C VAL A 162 27.80 7.84 -37.30
N LYS A 163 28.08 6.54 -37.46
CA LYS A 163 27.65 5.82 -38.68
C LYS A 163 26.12 5.71 -38.71
N PRO A 164 25.46 5.88 -39.87
CA PRO A 164 24.03 5.64 -40.00
C PRO A 164 23.67 4.21 -39.62
N LEU A 165 22.52 4.03 -38.96
CA LEU A 165 21.97 2.71 -38.65
C LEU A 165 21.13 2.21 -39.83
N SER A 166 21.16 0.90 -40.10
CA SER A 166 20.47 0.32 -41.27
C SER A 166 18.95 0.29 -41.10
N PHE A 167 18.20 0.81 -42.07
CA PHE A 167 16.74 0.84 -42.07
C PHE A 167 16.07 -0.49 -42.48
N SER A 168 16.79 -1.43 -43.07
CA SER A 168 16.24 -2.71 -43.50
C SER A 168 15.86 -3.56 -42.28
N ASN A 169 14.55 -3.75 -42.06
CA ASN A 169 13.95 -4.43 -40.90
C ASN A 169 14.24 -3.77 -39.53
N GLY A 170 14.25 -2.44 -39.46
CA GLY A 170 14.53 -1.69 -38.21
C GLY A 170 13.69 -2.12 -36.99
N GLU A 171 12.42 -2.51 -37.18
CA GLU A 171 11.54 -3.05 -36.12
C GLU A 171 11.96 -4.43 -35.61
N GLU A 172 12.56 -5.27 -36.44
CA GLU A 172 13.03 -6.62 -36.08
C GLU A 172 14.41 -6.53 -35.41
N TYR A 173 15.24 -5.59 -35.88
CA TYR A 173 16.59 -5.34 -35.40
C TYR A 173 16.67 -4.96 -33.92
N PHE A 174 15.78 -4.11 -33.41
CA PHE A 174 15.83 -3.65 -32.02
C PHE A 174 15.21 -4.63 -31.02
N LYS A 175 14.26 -5.48 -31.43
CA LYS A 175 13.58 -6.45 -30.55
C LYS A 175 14.56 -7.39 -29.87
N ASP A 176 15.61 -7.80 -30.59
CA ASP A 176 16.62 -8.71 -30.07
C ASP A 176 17.49 -8.08 -28.99
N TYR A 177 17.54 -6.75 -28.86
CA TYR A 177 18.31 -6.05 -27.82
C TYR A 177 17.47 -5.59 -26.62
N ILE A 178 16.14 -5.69 -26.71
CA ILE A 178 15.25 -5.32 -25.60
C ILE A 178 15.49 -6.29 -24.44
N THR A 179 15.79 -5.71 -23.28
CA THR A 179 15.98 -6.43 -22.01
C THR A 179 14.97 -5.93 -20.99
N TYR A 180 14.42 -6.86 -20.21
CA TYR A 180 13.58 -6.55 -19.05
C TYR A 180 14.36 -6.86 -17.78
N PHE A 181 14.26 -5.97 -16.79
CA PHE A 181 14.88 -6.20 -15.50
C PHE A 181 14.10 -7.27 -14.70
N PRO A 182 14.75 -8.13 -13.90
CA PRO A 182 14.05 -9.13 -13.10
C PRO A 182 12.98 -8.49 -12.19
N ARG A 183 11.79 -9.10 -12.14
CA ARG A 183 10.71 -8.65 -11.26
C ARG A 183 10.94 -9.18 -9.84
N PRO A 184 10.79 -8.35 -8.80
CA PRO A 184 10.87 -8.82 -7.42
C PRO A 184 9.72 -9.79 -7.11
N PRO A 185 9.89 -10.68 -6.12
CA PRO A 185 8.82 -11.55 -5.65
C PRO A 185 7.61 -10.72 -5.19
N SER A 186 6.40 -11.16 -5.52
CA SER A 186 5.16 -10.40 -5.33
C SER A 186 4.69 -10.27 -3.87
N ASN A 187 5.36 -10.94 -2.93
CA ASN A 187 5.02 -10.90 -1.50
C ASN A 187 6.06 -10.08 -0.74
N LYS A 188 5.76 -8.81 -0.50
CA LYS A 188 6.55 -7.97 0.40
C LYS A 188 6.18 -8.34 1.84
N LYS A 189 7.09 -8.97 2.57
CA LYS A 189 6.93 -9.13 4.03
C LYS A 189 7.37 -7.85 4.72
N LEU A 190 6.69 -7.48 5.80
CA LEU A 190 7.21 -6.47 6.72
C LEU A 190 8.57 -6.94 7.23
N ASN A 191 9.58 -6.09 7.11
CA ASN A 191 10.92 -6.42 7.60
C ASN A 191 11.60 -5.15 8.12
N PHE A 192 12.31 -5.31 9.22
CA PHE A 192 12.90 -4.24 10.04
C PHE A 192 14.43 -4.18 9.89
N LYS A 193 14.99 -4.86 8.89
CA LYS A 193 16.42 -4.92 8.66
C LYS A 193 16.97 -3.66 8.02
N ILE A 194 18.11 -3.22 8.52
CA ILE A 194 18.96 -2.24 7.85
C ILE A 194 20.02 -3.00 7.07
N GLN A 195 20.13 -2.71 5.76
CA GLN A 195 21.09 -3.38 4.88
C GLN A 195 22.12 -2.38 4.36
N ILE A 196 23.32 -2.84 4.06
CA ILE A 196 24.42 -2.05 3.50
C ILE A 196 24.76 -2.62 2.13
N LEU A 197 24.80 -1.76 1.12
CA LEU A 197 25.25 -2.10 -0.22
C LEU A 197 26.51 -1.31 -0.54
N SER A 198 27.66 -1.97 -0.50
CA SER A 198 28.93 -1.43 -0.98
C SER A 198 29.58 -2.40 -1.96
N PHE A 199 30.05 -1.86 -3.08
CA PHE A 199 30.77 -2.59 -4.11
C PHE A 199 32.30 -2.46 -3.98
N ARG A 200 32.76 -1.74 -2.95
CA ARG A 200 34.17 -1.45 -2.71
C ARG A 200 34.94 -2.71 -2.31
N ASP A 201 36.06 -2.97 -2.97
CA ASP A 201 36.99 -4.04 -2.61
C ASP A 201 38.05 -3.49 -1.63
N GLU A 202 37.74 -3.52 -0.33
CA GLU A 202 38.61 -2.97 0.71
C GLU A 202 39.90 -3.79 0.92
N ASN A 203 39.93 -5.06 0.50
CA ASN A 203 41.11 -5.94 0.55
C ASN A 203 42.21 -5.51 -0.42
N LYS A 204 41.87 -4.84 -1.53
CA LYS A 204 42.86 -4.26 -2.46
C LYS A 204 43.42 -2.93 -1.97
N MET A 205 42.62 -2.10 -1.29
CA MET A 205 43.05 -0.78 -0.82
C MET A 205 44.04 -0.85 0.36
N ASN A 206 43.92 -1.88 1.21
CA ASN A 206 44.80 -2.08 2.37
C ASN A 206 46.28 -2.34 2.02
N LYS A 207 46.63 -2.57 0.74
CA LYS A 207 48.04 -2.78 0.32
C LYS A 207 48.81 -1.50 0.01
N GLU A 208 48.15 -0.35 -0.11
CA GLU A 208 48.81 0.92 -0.51
C GLU A 208 49.02 1.91 0.65
N GLU A 209 48.34 1.75 1.80
CA GLU A 209 48.39 2.69 2.94
C GLU A 209 48.86 2.04 4.25
N ASP A 210 49.91 1.23 4.20
CA ASP A 210 50.39 0.41 5.34
C ASP A 210 51.27 1.20 6.35
N ASN A 211 51.05 2.51 6.51
CA ASN A 211 51.74 3.28 7.55
C ASN A 211 50.81 4.31 8.21
N LEU A 212 50.29 3.91 9.39
CA LEU A 212 49.62 4.66 10.46
C LEU A 212 48.09 4.45 10.60
N ASP A 213 47.73 4.10 11.84
CA ASP A 213 46.40 3.86 12.44
C ASP A 213 45.62 2.61 12.04
N LEU A 214 44.86 2.08 13.00
CA LEU A 214 43.88 1.00 12.82
C LEU A 214 42.94 1.34 11.66
N ASN A 215 43.23 0.80 10.46
CA ASN A 215 42.40 1.01 9.29
C ASN A 215 41.13 0.15 9.42
N ILE A 216 40.11 0.72 10.05
CA ILE A 216 38.78 0.09 10.14
C ILE A 216 38.14 0.14 8.77
N GLU A 217 37.62 -1.01 8.34
CA GLU A 217 36.86 -1.17 7.11
C GLU A 217 35.66 -0.20 7.06
N PHE A 218 35.42 0.46 5.94
CA PHE A 218 34.36 1.47 5.83
C PHE A 218 32.99 0.87 6.13
N LYS A 219 32.72 -0.36 5.66
CA LYS A 219 31.48 -1.08 6.01
C LYS A 219 31.29 -1.24 7.52
N LYS A 220 32.36 -1.48 8.29
CA LYS A 220 32.31 -1.61 9.75
C LYS A 220 32.03 -0.27 10.44
N LEU A 221 32.53 0.84 9.87
CA LEU A 221 32.18 2.18 10.35
C LEU A 221 30.69 2.47 10.18
N ILE A 222 30.11 2.09 9.04
CA ILE A 222 28.68 2.21 8.78
C ILE A 222 27.87 1.38 9.79
N ILE A 223 28.22 0.10 9.98
CA ILE A 223 27.56 -0.78 10.95
C ILE A 223 27.58 -0.18 12.36
N GLY A 224 28.75 0.30 12.80
CA GLY A 224 28.90 0.93 14.12
C GLY A 224 28.07 2.20 14.28
N ALA A 225 28.02 3.04 13.24
CA ALA A 225 27.21 4.26 13.24
C ALA A 225 25.72 3.96 13.34
N VAL A 226 25.20 3.00 12.56
CA VAL A 226 23.80 2.57 12.62
C VAL A 226 23.46 1.99 13.99
N ALA A 227 24.26 1.05 14.49
CA ALA A 227 24.03 0.43 15.80
C ALA A 227 23.98 1.47 16.92
N LYS A 228 24.92 2.44 16.90
CA LYS A 228 24.96 3.51 17.89
C LYS A 228 23.79 4.48 17.76
N ALA A 229 23.42 4.88 16.54
CA ALA A 229 22.28 5.74 16.28
C ALA A 229 20.97 5.11 16.78
N MET A 230 20.72 3.85 16.41
CA MET A 230 19.51 3.12 16.83
C MET A 230 19.45 2.92 18.35
N ALA A 231 20.59 2.61 18.99
CA ALA A 231 20.64 2.49 20.45
C ALA A 231 20.32 3.80 21.16
N GLU A 232 20.75 4.95 20.62
CA GLU A 232 20.41 6.26 21.18
C GLU A 232 18.92 6.59 21.02
N ILE A 233 18.34 6.36 19.83
CA ILE A 233 16.91 6.51 19.57
C ILE A 233 16.11 5.71 20.59
N MET A 234 16.46 4.45 20.79
CA MET A 234 15.74 3.59 21.74
C MET A 234 15.87 4.05 23.19
N ASN A 235 17.06 4.46 23.61
CA ASN A 235 17.26 5.00 24.95
C ASN A 235 16.42 6.27 25.18
N GLU A 236 16.23 7.10 24.16
CA GLU A 236 15.36 8.27 24.25
C GLU A 236 13.88 7.90 24.35
N ILE A 237 13.42 6.94 23.54
CA ILE A 237 12.04 6.43 23.61
C ILE A 237 11.75 5.87 25.00
N LEU A 238 12.64 5.03 25.53
CA LEU A 238 12.48 4.44 26.87
C LEU A 238 12.47 5.50 27.98
N LYS A 239 13.34 6.50 27.91
CA LYS A 239 13.36 7.63 28.87
C LYS A 239 12.08 8.44 28.83
N LYS A 240 11.57 8.77 27.64
CA LYS A 240 10.29 9.48 27.47
C LYS A 240 9.13 8.69 28.07
N ASP A 241 9.12 7.38 27.87
CA ASP A 241 8.10 6.48 28.42
C ASP A 241 8.15 6.42 29.96
N GLU A 242 9.34 6.29 30.56
CA GLU A 242 9.52 6.32 32.01
C GLU A 242 9.04 7.64 32.63
N LEU A 243 9.33 8.77 31.98
CA LEU A 243 8.88 10.10 32.41
C LEU A 243 7.35 10.23 32.32
N ALA A 244 6.73 9.70 31.27
CA ALA A 244 5.28 9.66 31.14
C ALA A 244 4.63 8.79 32.22
N GLY A 245 5.19 7.61 32.52
CA GLY A 245 4.71 6.73 33.59
C GLY A 245 4.75 7.37 34.98
N LYS A 246 5.74 8.22 35.27
CA LYS A 246 5.83 8.96 36.55
C LYS A 246 4.81 10.09 36.67
N LYS A 247 4.42 10.75 35.58
CA LYS A 247 3.39 11.81 35.59
C LYS A 247 1.98 11.25 35.83
N ASN A 248 1.69 10.05 35.32
CA ASN A 248 0.38 9.40 35.45
C ASN A 248 0.00 9.00 36.89
N HIS A 249 0.94 9.01 37.83
CA HIS A 249 0.66 8.78 39.25
C HIS A 249 0.26 10.05 40.01
N VAL A 250 0.24 11.23 39.37
CA VAL A 250 0.03 12.51 40.07
C VAL A 250 -1.29 13.21 39.68
N GLU A 251 -1.86 12.98 38.48
CA GLU A 251 -3.15 13.58 38.09
C GLU A 251 -4.03 12.61 37.27
N GLU A 252 -5.22 12.28 37.79
CA GLU A 252 -6.27 11.55 37.06
C GLU A 252 -6.91 12.46 36.01
N GLY A 253 -6.49 12.34 34.75
CA GLY A 253 -7.21 12.93 33.62
C GLY A 253 -6.37 13.11 32.36
N ASN A 254 -6.60 12.27 31.35
CA ASN A 254 -6.08 12.38 29.98
C ASN A 254 -4.55 12.48 29.84
N ALA A 255 -3.85 11.40 30.19
CA ALA A 255 -2.45 11.23 29.80
C ALA A 255 -2.35 10.88 28.31
N ALA A 256 -2.29 11.89 27.44
CA ALA A 256 -1.76 11.69 26.10
C ALA A 256 -0.29 11.26 26.25
N SER A 257 0.06 10.10 25.70
CA SER A 257 1.46 9.69 25.61
C SER A 257 2.26 10.79 24.87
N GLU A 258 3.33 11.30 25.49
CA GLU A 258 4.27 12.24 24.84
C GLU A 258 5.07 11.59 23.69
N LEU A 259 4.96 10.27 23.53
CA LEU A 259 5.61 9.54 22.45
C LEU A 259 4.90 9.78 21.12
N LYS A 260 5.69 9.94 20.06
CA LYS A 260 5.19 9.98 18.69
C LYS A 260 4.66 8.60 18.28
N PRO A 261 3.78 8.51 17.26
CA PRO A 261 3.16 7.24 16.85
C PRO A 261 4.17 6.14 16.50
N TRP A 262 5.22 6.48 15.76
CA TRP A 262 6.28 5.53 15.41
C TRP A 262 7.11 5.07 16.62
N GLU A 263 7.29 5.92 17.64
CA GLU A 263 8.02 5.57 18.87
C GLU A 263 7.24 4.53 19.68
N GLN A 264 5.92 4.71 19.76
CA GLN A 264 5.03 3.73 20.37
C GLN A 264 4.99 2.43 19.58
N PHE A 265 4.98 2.52 18.25
CA PHE A 265 5.07 1.33 17.40
C PHE A 265 6.32 0.52 17.70
N ILE A 266 7.50 1.14 17.74
CA ILE A 266 8.75 0.45 18.09
C ILE A 266 8.67 -0.16 19.49
N LYS A 267 8.09 0.54 20.46
CA LYS A 267 7.86 -0.01 21.80
C LYS A 267 7.02 -1.31 21.76
N THR A 268 5.98 -1.35 20.95
CA THR A 268 5.13 -2.55 20.80
C THR A 268 5.81 -3.72 20.06
N MET A 269 6.97 -3.50 19.44
CA MET A 269 7.76 -4.58 18.84
C MET A 269 8.45 -5.49 19.87
N GLY A 270 8.55 -5.07 21.14
CA GLY A 270 9.21 -5.88 22.17
C GLY A 270 10.71 -6.02 21.91
N SER A 271 11.22 -7.22 21.60
CA SER A 271 12.63 -7.46 21.25
C SER A 271 12.93 -7.30 19.76
N ASP A 272 11.91 -7.28 18.90
CA ASP A 272 12.11 -7.32 17.45
C ASP A 272 12.77 -6.05 16.89
N TRP A 273 12.74 -4.93 17.65
CA TRP A 273 13.45 -3.71 17.26
C TRP A 273 14.97 -3.90 17.19
N GLU A 274 15.52 -4.89 17.90
CA GLU A 274 16.97 -5.16 17.89
C GLU A 274 17.47 -5.46 16.47
N GLU A 275 16.60 -5.92 15.56
CA GLU A 275 16.92 -6.14 14.15
C GLU A 275 17.33 -4.84 13.44
N PHE A 276 16.84 -3.67 13.86
CA PHE A 276 17.30 -2.38 13.32
C PHE A 276 18.75 -2.07 13.70
N THR A 277 19.24 -2.60 14.82
CA THR A 277 20.64 -2.36 15.25
C THR A 277 21.65 -3.19 14.48
N LYS A 278 21.20 -4.28 13.85
CA LYS A 278 22.03 -5.25 13.14
C LYS A 278 22.11 -4.90 11.66
N ALA A 279 22.80 -3.82 11.33
CA ALA A 279 23.07 -3.51 9.93
C ALA A 279 23.93 -4.63 9.31
N GLU A 280 23.42 -5.24 8.24
CA GLU A 280 24.07 -6.35 7.53
C GLU A 280 24.50 -5.91 6.14
N SER A 281 25.65 -6.36 5.67
CA SER A 281 26.05 -6.13 4.28
C SER A 281 25.35 -7.12 3.36
N ILE A 282 24.88 -6.63 2.21
CA ILE A 282 24.30 -7.48 1.15
C ILE A 282 25.40 -8.28 0.45
N ILE A 283 26.61 -7.72 0.39
CA ILE A 283 27.76 -8.27 -0.32
C ILE A 283 28.84 -8.62 0.72
N ASP A 284 29.02 -9.92 0.97
CA ASP A 284 29.93 -10.46 2.01
C ASP A 284 31.03 -11.33 1.39
N ASP A 285 31.91 -10.74 0.57
CA ASP A 285 33.07 -11.38 -0.08
C ASP A 285 32.76 -12.56 -1.04
N THR A 286 31.48 -12.89 -1.25
CA THR A 286 31.00 -13.93 -2.17
C THR A 286 30.32 -13.33 -3.41
N GLU A 287 30.24 -14.09 -4.51
CA GLU A 287 29.53 -13.65 -5.72
C GLU A 287 28.01 -13.59 -5.44
N VAL A 288 27.45 -12.39 -5.43
CA VAL A 288 26.02 -12.13 -5.20
C VAL A 288 25.34 -11.82 -6.53
N THR A 289 24.27 -12.54 -6.85
CA THR A 289 23.50 -12.34 -8.09
C THR A 289 22.52 -11.16 -7.98
N THR A 290 22.09 -10.61 -9.12
CA THR A 290 21.08 -9.54 -9.18
C THR A 290 19.82 -9.90 -8.38
N ASP A 291 19.31 -11.13 -8.53
CA ASP A 291 18.09 -11.57 -7.83
C ASP A 291 18.25 -11.58 -6.31
N LYS A 292 19.45 -11.92 -5.81
CA LYS A 292 19.75 -11.88 -4.36
C LYS A 292 19.79 -10.45 -3.85
N ILE A 293 20.40 -9.52 -4.60
CA ILE A 293 20.40 -8.10 -4.25
C ILE A 293 18.95 -7.59 -4.21
N ILE A 294 18.15 -7.85 -5.25
CA ILE A 294 16.72 -7.47 -5.30
C ILE A 294 15.98 -8.02 -4.08
N GLY A 295 16.14 -9.31 -3.76
CA GLY A 295 15.51 -9.93 -2.59
C GLY A 295 15.87 -9.20 -1.29
N LYS A 296 17.17 -8.92 -1.08
CA LYS A 296 17.65 -8.21 0.12
C LYS A 296 17.18 -6.76 0.20
N LEU A 297 17.07 -6.06 -0.93
CA LEU A 297 16.53 -4.71 -0.99
C LEU A 297 15.03 -4.65 -0.68
N GLU A 298 14.25 -5.61 -1.18
CA GLU A 298 12.81 -5.69 -0.90
C GLU A 298 12.52 -6.16 0.55
N GLU A 299 13.46 -6.90 1.14
CA GLU A 299 13.47 -7.29 2.55
C GLU A 299 14.03 -6.22 3.50
N SER A 300 14.56 -5.09 3.02
CA SER A 300 15.11 -4.07 3.91
C SER A 300 14.04 -3.04 4.31
N PHE A 301 14.08 -2.61 5.58
CA PHE A 301 13.42 -1.37 5.97
C PHE A 301 14.11 -0.18 5.30
N CYS A 302 15.44 -0.20 5.27
CA CYS A 302 16.29 0.81 4.67
C CYS A 302 17.62 0.22 4.21
N THR A 303 18.13 0.69 3.07
CA THR A 303 19.45 0.32 2.56
C THR A 303 20.39 1.52 2.53
N LEU A 304 21.55 1.38 3.16
CA LEU A 304 22.64 2.34 3.10
C LEU A 304 23.51 1.98 1.89
N ILE A 305 23.65 2.89 0.94
CA ILE A 305 24.34 2.63 -0.34
C ILE A 305 25.63 3.46 -0.37
N ASP A 306 26.77 2.78 -0.42
CA ASP A 306 28.08 3.42 -0.56
C ASP A 306 28.27 3.95 -1.97
N ILE A 307 28.22 5.26 -2.12
CA ILE A 307 28.38 5.98 -3.39
C ILE A 307 29.75 6.68 -3.51
N THR A 308 30.69 6.32 -2.63
CA THR A 308 32.02 6.93 -2.58
C THR A 308 32.69 6.84 -3.96
N ASN A 309 33.42 7.88 -4.34
CA ASN A 309 34.08 8.03 -5.65
C ASN A 309 33.12 8.03 -6.86
N ASN A 310 31.82 8.28 -6.64
CA ASN A 310 30.81 8.29 -7.71
C ASN A 310 30.73 6.94 -8.47
N ASP A 311 30.73 5.81 -7.74
CA ASP A 311 30.62 4.47 -8.34
C ASP A 311 29.30 4.32 -9.13
N PRO A 312 29.35 4.12 -10.47
CA PRO A 312 28.14 3.97 -11.28
C PRO A 312 27.25 2.79 -10.86
N VAL A 313 27.83 1.69 -10.35
CA VAL A 313 27.05 0.53 -9.91
C VAL A 313 26.21 0.87 -8.68
N ALA A 314 26.79 1.61 -7.73
CA ALA A 314 26.07 2.11 -6.57
C ALA A 314 24.95 3.07 -6.96
N TYR A 315 25.22 3.99 -7.90
CA TYR A 315 24.20 4.91 -8.42
C TYR A 315 23.06 4.19 -9.16
N PHE A 316 23.36 3.11 -9.88
CA PHE A 316 22.32 2.25 -10.47
C PHE A 316 21.36 1.70 -9.42
N TRP A 317 21.89 1.08 -8.36
CA TRP A 317 21.05 0.53 -7.31
C TRP A 317 20.33 1.60 -6.50
N LEU A 318 20.93 2.78 -6.33
CA LEU A 318 20.26 3.94 -5.75
C LEU A 318 19.05 4.37 -6.60
N GLY A 319 19.22 4.50 -7.91
CA GLY A 319 18.13 4.77 -8.85
C GLY A 319 17.04 3.71 -8.80
N TYR A 320 17.42 2.43 -8.77
CA TYR A 320 16.48 1.31 -8.64
C TYR A 320 15.64 1.42 -7.36
N CYS A 321 16.27 1.61 -6.20
CA CYS A 321 15.59 1.77 -4.92
C CYS A 321 14.59 2.93 -4.96
N HIS A 322 14.98 4.08 -5.50
CA HIS A 322 14.10 5.24 -5.61
C HIS A 322 12.89 5.01 -6.51
N ALA A 323 13.07 4.41 -7.68
CA ALA A 323 11.96 4.08 -8.57
C ALA A 323 10.97 3.09 -7.95
N ARG A 324 11.48 2.12 -7.18
CA ARG A 324 10.68 1.16 -6.41
C ARG A 324 9.98 1.77 -5.20
N GLY A 325 10.40 2.96 -4.76
CA GLY A 325 9.93 3.58 -3.52
C GLY A 325 10.53 2.94 -2.26
N LEU A 326 11.68 2.27 -2.38
CA LEU A 326 12.42 1.73 -1.24
C LEU A 326 13.16 2.87 -0.52
N ASN A 327 13.44 2.66 0.77
CA ASN A 327 14.26 3.58 1.56
C ASN A 327 15.74 3.32 1.24
N ALA A 328 16.41 4.34 0.72
CA ALA A 328 17.84 4.31 0.47
C ALA A 328 18.52 5.55 1.04
N ILE A 329 19.67 5.35 1.68
CA ILE A 329 20.52 6.42 2.21
C ILE A 329 21.86 6.34 1.47
N PRO A 330 22.11 7.18 0.44
CA PRO A 330 23.43 7.34 -0.13
C PRO A 330 24.45 7.83 0.93
N ILE A 331 25.59 7.14 1.01
CA ILE A 331 26.69 7.47 1.91
C ILE A 331 27.96 7.71 1.10
N ASN A 332 28.62 8.82 1.37
CA ASN A 332 29.87 9.17 0.73
C ASN A 332 30.99 9.36 1.76
N GLN A 333 32.09 8.65 1.59
CA GLN A 333 33.28 8.83 2.42
C GLN A 333 34.15 9.97 1.88
N ILE A 334 34.51 10.92 2.74
CA ILE A 334 35.39 12.04 2.41
C ILE A 334 36.84 11.68 2.80
N GLY A 335 37.79 11.99 1.91
CA GLY A 335 39.23 11.75 2.12
C GLY A 335 39.90 12.74 3.08
N ARG A 336 41.02 12.35 3.70
CA ARG A 336 41.75 13.14 4.72
C ARG A 336 42.58 14.32 4.16
N ASN A 337 42.85 14.40 2.85
CA ASN A 337 43.86 15.31 2.31
C ASN A 337 43.29 16.65 1.80
N LYS A 338 43.90 17.78 2.20
CA LYS A 338 43.56 19.14 1.74
C LYS A 338 43.66 19.35 0.22
N LEU A 339 44.39 18.50 -0.51
CA LEU A 339 44.39 18.50 -1.99
C LEU A 339 43.06 18.02 -2.59
N ASP A 340 42.28 17.22 -1.83
CA ASP A 340 40.90 16.83 -2.18
C ASP A 340 39.86 17.90 -1.82
N GLU A 341 40.20 18.99 -1.13
CA GLU A 341 39.25 20.10 -0.93
C GLU A 341 38.96 20.85 -2.25
N ASN A 342 39.94 20.93 -3.15
CA ASN A 342 39.77 21.43 -4.52
C ASN A 342 39.11 20.39 -5.45
N ARG A 343 39.21 19.10 -5.09
CA ARG A 343 38.43 18.00 -5.65
C ARG A 343 37.32 17.61 -4.68
N LYS A 344 36.54 18.56 -4.15
CA LYS A 344 35.21 18.21 -3.61
C LYS A 344 34.55 17.41 -4.71
N ASN A 345 34.54 16.08 -4.61
CA ASN A 345 34.04 15.19 -5.65
C ASN A 345 32.62 15.68 -5.86
N LYS A 346 32.41 16.37 -6.99
CA LYS A 346 31.10 16.89 -7.31
C LYS A 346 30.25 15.64 -7.43
N LEU A 347 29.41 15.41 -6.41
CA LEU A 347 28.52 14.26 -6.41
C LEU A 347 27.81 14.24 -7.75
N ALA A 348 27.77 13.05 -8.33
CA ALA A 348 26.96 12.82 -9.49
C ALA A 348 25.49 13.04 -9.10
N PHE A 349 24.77 13.77 -9.94
CA PHE A 349 23.46 14.33 -9.62
C PHE A 349 23.42 15.23 -8.39
N ASP A 350 22.39 16.06 -8.30
CA ASP A 350 22.10 16.78 -7.06
C ASP A 350 21.37 15.86 -6.07
N ILE A 351 22.02 14.76 -5.69
CA ILE A 351 21.51 13.82 -4.69
C ILE A 351 21.53 14.42 -3.27
N ARG A 352 22.06 15.63 -3.08
CA ARG A 352 22.09 16.32 -1.79
C ARG A 352 20.72 16.79 -1.35
N ALA A 353 19.79 16.90 -2.31
CA ALA A 353 18.38 17.12 -2.04
C ALA A 353 17.66 15.85 -1.53
N LEU A 354 18.39 14.74 -1.35
CA LEU A 354 17.91 13.48 -0.80
C LEU A 354 18.42 13.28 0.64
N TRP A 355 17.90 12.26 1.31
CA TRP A 355 18.51 11.72 2.51
C TRP A 355 19.94 11.26 2.20
N TYR A 356 20.94 12.01 2.63
CA TYR A 356 22.35 11.79 2.29
C TYR A 356 23.22 11.95 3.53
N ALA A 357 24.23 11.09 3.68
CA ALA A 357 25.15 11.13 4.81
C ALA A 357 26.61 11.19 4.35
N GLU A 358 27.38 12.07 5.00
CA GLU A 358 28.82 12.21 4.78
C GLU A 358 29.61 11.53 5.91
N CYS A 359 30.51 10.64 5.54
CA CYS A 359 31.44 10.05 6.48
C CYS A 359 32.81 10.72 6.36
N ASP A 360 33.09 11.61 7.31
CA ASP A 360 34.44 12.06 7.62
C ASP A 360 35.02 11.15 8.72
N ARG A 361 36.15 10.48 8.44
CA ARG A 361 36.82 9.63 9.43
C ARG A 361 37.33 10.40 10.64
N SER A 362 37.49 11.73 10.54
CA SER A 362 37.86 12.59 11.67
C SER A 362 36.67 13.00 12.53
N ASP A 363 35.44 12.87 12.03
CA ASP A 363 34.20 13.25 12.71
C ASP A 363 33.10 12.17 12.58
N LEU A 364 33.37 11.02 13.18
CA LEU A 364 32.42 9.91 13.22
C LEU A 364 31.17 10.22 14.07
N ILE A 365 31.25 11.22 14.96
CA ILE A 365 30.10 11.66 15.77
C ILE A 365 29.06 12.32 14.87
N ASN A 366 29.49 13.25 14.00
CA ASN A 366 28.61 13.89 13.04
C ASN A 366 28.04 12.87 12.04
N PHE A 367 28.85 11.94 11.53
CA PHE A 367 28.36 10.88 10.65
C PHE A 367 27.24 10.05 11.30
N LYS A 368 27.43 9.61 12.56
CA LYS A 368 26.39 8.91 13.32
C LYS A 368 25.14 9.76 13.52
N ASN A 369 25.28 11.05 13.83
CA ASN A 369 24.14 11.95 14.04
C ASN A 369 23.32 12.14 12.75
N GLN A 370 23.97 12.30 11.59
CA GLN A 370 23.28 12.35 10.30
C GLN A 370 22.47 11.07 10.04
N ILE A 371 23.07 9.89 10.25
CA ILE A 371 22.37 8.61 10.10
C ILE A 371 21.17 8.54 11.05
N ARG A 372 21.34 8.97 12.30
CA ARG A 372 20.27 9.01 13.30
C ARG A 372 19.10 9.88 12.85
N GLU A 373 19.35 11.13 12.47
CA GLU A 373 18.31 12.07 12.02
C GLU A 373 17.54 11.53 10.82
N ILE A 374 18.24 10.96 9.84
CA ILE A 374 17.62 10.36 8.66
C ILE A 374 16.74 9.17 9.06
N LEU A 375 17.24 8.26 9.91
CA LEU A 375 16.47 7.10 10.36
C LEU A 375 15.23 7.52 11.15
N GLU A 376 15.32 8.49 12.06
CA GLU A 376 14.15 9.04 12.78
C GLU A 376 13.09 9.54 11.81
N HIS A 377 13.47 10.30 10.77
CA HIS A 377 12.53 10.78 9.76
C HIS A 377 11.91 9.66 8.92
N LEU A 378 12.71 8.67 8.52
CA LEU A 378 12.21 7.51 7.78
C LEU A 378 11.23 6.69 8.63
N MET A 379 11.56 6.46 9.90
CA MET A 379 10.71 5.75 10.85
C MET A 379 9.42 6.52 11.15
N GLU A 380 9.50 7.82 11.38
CA GLU A 380 8.33 8.67 11.58
C GLU A 380 7.38 8.64 10.39
N ARG A 381 7.93 8.70 9.17
CA ARG A 381 7.13 8.62 7.94
C ARG A 381 6.55 7.22 7.72
N ASP A 382 7.34 6.16 7.91
CA ASP A 382 6.97 4.82 7.43
C ASP A 382 6.42 3.87 8.51
N LEU A 383 6.69 4.11 9.78
CA LEU A 383 6.20 3.24 10.86
C LEU A 383 4.89 3.74 11.47
N SER A 384 4.56 5.02 11.33
CA SER A 384 3.35 5.62 11.92
C SER A 384 2.04 5.05 11.36
N ASP A 385 2.05 4.50 10.15
CA ASP A 385 0.88 3.95 9.45
C ASP A 385 1.18 2.63 8.74
N LEU A 386 2.17 1.89 9.24
CA LEU A 386 2.72 0.71 8.57
C LEU A 386 1.66 -0.36 8.33
N HIS A 387 0.88 -0.74 9.34
CA HIS A 387 -0.08 -1.83 9.22
C HIS A 387 -1.27 -1.42 8.35
N ARG A 388 -1.66 -0.16 8.39
CA ARG A 388 -2.68 0.37 7.48
C ARG A 388 -2.22 0.38 6.03
N ARG A 389 -1.00 0.86 5.73
CA ARG A 389 -0.45 0.77 4.37
C ARG A 389 -0.35 -0.69 3.90
N THR A 390 0.14 -1.57 4.77
CA THR A 390 0.25 -3.01 4.49
C THR A 390 -1.12 -3.64 4.17
N PHE A 391 -2.16 -3.27 4.91
CA PHE A 391 -3.52 -3.71 4.63
C PHE A 391 -3.97 -3.27 3.22
N TRP A 392 -3.80 -1.99 2.88
CA TRP A 392 -4.24 -1.44 1.59
C TRP A 392 -3.39 -1.88 0.39
N GLU A 393 -2.12 -2.25 0.59
CA GLU A 393 -1.27 -2.83 -0.48
C GLU A 393 -1.82 -4.14 -1.04
N ARG A 394 -2.69 -4.85 -0.31
CA ARG A 394 -3.41 -6.05 -0.80
C ARG A 394 -4.44 -5.75 -1.88
N PHE A 395 -4.80 -4.48 -2.06
CA PHE A 395 -5.78 -4.01 -3.03
C PHE A 395 -5.04 -3.26 -4.16
N PRO A 396 -4.52 -3.94 -5.19
CA PRO A 396 -3.61 -3.33 -6.16
C PRO A 396 -4.21 -2.09 -6.79
N ALA A 397 -3.40 -1.03 -6.94
CA ALA A 397 -3.85 0.24 -7.52
C ALA A 397 -4.44 0.05 -8.93
N GLU A 398 -3.86 -0.86 -9.71
CA GLU A 398 -4.29 -1.18 -11.08
C GLU A 398 -5.68 -1.84 -11.15
N THR A 399 -6.13 -2.47 -10.05
CA THR A 399 -7.45 -3.10 -9.97
C THR A 399 -8.45 -2.10 -9.37
N PRO A 400 -9.52 -1.71 -10.09
CA PRO A 400 -10.51 -0.75 -9.58
C PRO A 400 -11.08 -1.16 -8.23
N LEU A 401 -11.33 -0.18 -7.37
CA LEU A 401 -11.98 -0.37 -6.07
C LEU A 401 -13.38 0.23 -6.12
N LYS A 402 -14.40 -0.62 -6.00
CA LYS A 402 -15.80 -0.23 -6.02
C LYS A 402 -16.34 -0.12 -4.60
N VAL A 403 -16.93 1.01 -4.25
CA VAL A 403 -17.57 1.23 -2.95
C VAL A 403 -19.08 1.14 -3.13
N PHE A 404 -19.72 0.18 -2.47
CA PHE A 404 -21.16 -0.06 -2.53
C PHE A 404 -21.83 0.40 -1.24
N VAL A 405 -22.92 1.14 -1.36
CA VAL A 405 -23.65 1.73 -0.23
C VAL A 405 -25.07 1.20 -0.23
N GLY A 406 -25.58 0.81 0.94
CA GLY A 406 -27.00 0.48 1.12
C GLY A 406 -27.90 1.70 1.03
N ALA A 407 -29.19 1.48 0.75
CA ALA A 407 -30.20 2.53 0.79
C ALA A 407 -31.37 2.11 1.66
N VAL A 408 -32.05 3.10 2.24
CA VAL A 408 -33.26 2.89 3.04
C VAL A 408 -34.40 3.68 2.44
N HIS A 409 -35.56 3.03 2.30
CA HIS A 409 -36.76 3.70 1.83
C HIS A 409 -37.20 4.76 2.83
N SER A 410 -37.32 6.01 2.38
CA SER A 410 -37.92 7.08 3.18
C SER A 410 -39.41 7.21 2.83
N PRO A 411 -40.33 6.85 3.74
CA PRO A 411 -41.76 7.02 3.52
C PRO A 411 -42.15 8.49 3.34
N THR A 412 -41.38 9.40 3.95
CA THR A 412 -41.65 10.85 3.92
C THR A 412 -41.26 11.50 2.60
N HIS A 413 -40.18 11.03 1.96
CA HIS A 413 -39.73 11.57 0.68
C HIS A 413 -40.12 10.69 -0.51
N THR A 414 -40.79 9.56 -0.27
CA THR A 414 -41.16 8.54 -1.29
C THR A 414 -39.99 8.12 -2.18
N ARG A 415 -38.77 8.19 -1.63
CA ARG A 415 -37.52 7.88 -2.32
C ARG A 415 -36.56 7.17 -1.39
N GLU A 416 -35.61 6.48 -1.98
CA GLU A 416 -34.48 5.88 -1.28
C GLU A 416 -33.50 6.96 -0.84
N VAL A 417 -32.99 6.84 0.39
CA VAL A 417 -31.98 7.74 0.95
C VAL A 417 -30.90 6.93 1.63
N VAL A 418 -29.66 7.38 1.44
CA VAL A 418 -28.51 6.87 2.18
C VAL A 418 -28.56 7.44 3.60
N GLY A 419 -28.30 6.61 4.61
CA GLY A 419 -28.29 7.05 6.01
C GLY A 419 -27.16 8.06 6.28
N ASP A 420 -27.37 8.99 7.22
CA ASP A 420 -26.36 10.00 7.63
C ASP A 420 -24.99 9.36 7.94
N TRP A 421 -24.99 8.28 8.73
CA TRP A 421 -23.77 7.55 9.05
C TRP A 421 -23.11 6.86 7.85
N ASP A 422 -23.88 6.36 6.90
CA ASP A 422 -23.32 5.74 5.69
C ASP A 422 -22.70 6.81 4.77
N VAL A 423 -23.27 8.01 4.72
CA VAL A 423 -22.64 9.17 4.06
C VAL A 423 -21.31 9.52 4.71
N ARG A 424 -21.21 9.46 6.05
CA ARG A 424 -19.94 9.68 6.77
C ARG A 424 -18.90 8.61 6.45
N VAL A 425 -19.32 7.34 6.40
CA VAL A 425 -18.43 6.23 5.97
C VAL A 425 -17.86 6.51 4.60
N VAL A 426 -18.71 6.89 3.63
CA VAL A 426 -18.26 7.24 2.28
C VAL A 426 -17.31 8.42 2.30
N SER A 427 -17.65 9.50 3.02
CA SER A 427 -16.78 10.67 3.15
C SER A 427 -15.42 10.32 3.73
N ASP A 428 -15.38 9.45 4.73
CA ASP A 428 -14.13 9.04 5.38
C ASP A 428 -13.26 8.22 4.42
N LEU A 429 -13.83 7.18 3.80
CA LEU A 429 -13.14 6.36 2.81
C LEU A 429 -12.62 7.21 1.63
N PHE A 430 -13.44 8.12 1.09
CA PHE A 430 -13.06 8.95 -0.05
C PHE A 430 -12.07 10.07 0.29
N SER A 431 -11.88 10.37 1.58
CA SER A 431 -10.81 11.26 2.02
C SER A 431 -9.47 10.54 2.15
N TYR A 432 -9.49 9.28 2.59
CA TYR A 432 -8.29 8.50 2.86
C TYR A 432 -7.79 7.75 1.62
N LEU A 433 -8.65 7.04 0.90
CA LEU A 433 -8.26 6.18 -0.22
C LEU A 433 -7.39 6.90 -1.27
N PRO A 434 -7.65 8.16 -1.67
CA PRO A 434 -6.78 8.88 -2.60
C PRO A 434 -5.33 9.07 -2.13
N THR A 435 -5.05 8.87 -0.84
CA THR A 435 -3.68 8.96 -0.29
C THR A 435 -2.86 7.69 -0.51
N VAL A 436 -3.52 6.55 -0.74
CA VAL A 436 -2.89 5.23 -0.92
C VAL A 436 -3.08 4.64 -2.31
N ARG A 437 -4.01 5.21 -3.11
CA ARG A 437 -4.26 4.80 -4.50
C ARG A 437 -4.76 5.97 -5.33
N GLU A 438 -4.68 5.85 -6.65
CA GLU A 438 -5.17 6.88 -7.54
C GLU A 438 -6.69 7.05 -7.48
N ALA A 439 -7.14 8.30 -7.40
CA ALA A 439 -8.55 8.64 -7.23
C ALA A 439 -9.45 8.09 -8.36
N THR A 440 -8.96 8.04 -9.60
CA THR A 440 -9.68 7.51 -10.78
C THR A 440 -9.99 6.02 -10.68
N THR A 441 -9.23 5.29 -9.87
CA THR A 441 -9.42 3.85 -9.65
C THR A 441 -10.52 3.55 -8.64
N ILE A 442 -11.01 4.56 -7.91
CA ILE A 442 -12.04 4.44 -6.88
C ILE A 442 -13.39 4.81 -7.50
N LYS A 443 -14.37 3.90 -7.43
CA LYS A 443 -15.70 4.11 -8.00
C LYS A 443 -16.76 3.96 -6.93
N LEU A 444 -17.50 5.02 -6.64
CA LEU A 444 -18.73 4.94 -5.86
C LEU A 444 -19.82 4.33 -6.75
N VAL A 445 -20.38 3.20 -6.35
CA VAL A 445 -21.45 2.53 -7.08
C VAL A 445 -22.79 3.00 -6.55
N ALA A 446 -23.77 3.19 -7.45
CA ALA A 446 -25.13 3.53 -7.05
C ALA A 446 -25.70 2.44 -6.11
N PRO A 447 -26.50 2.82 -5.11
CA PRO A 447 -27.10 1.84 -4.21
C PRO A 447 -27.89 0.78 -4.97
N LEU A 448 -27.59 -0.48 -4.68
CA LEU A 448 -28.27 -1.62 -5.28
C LEU A 448 -29.52 -1.93 -4.46
N TYR A 449 -30.67 -1.94 -5.13
CA TYR A 449 -31.92 -2.29 -4.48
C TYR A 449 -31.93 -3.75 -4.07
N SER A 450 -32.68 -4.04 -3.01
CA SER A 450 -32.95 -5.44 -2.68
C SER A 450 -33.66 -6.14 -3.84
N PRO A 451 -33.51 -7.46 -4.01
CA PRO A 451 -34.25 -8.21 -5.03
C PRO A 451 -35.75 -7.93 -4.96
N GLU A 452 -36.27 -7.74 -3.75
CA GLU A 452 -37.68 -7.53 -3.49
C GLU A 452 -38.17 -6.13 -3.89
N GLU A 453 -37.37 -5.10 -3.65
CA GLU A 453 -37.65 -3.74 -4.12
C GLU A 453 -37.44 -3.59 -5.63
N SER A 454 -36.39 -4.24 -6.17
CA SER A 454 -36.13 -4.30 -7.61
C SER A 454 -37.34 -4.89 -8.33
N TYR A 455 -37.93 -5.95 -7.76
CA TYR A 455 -39.14 -6.56 -8.25
C TYR A 455 -40.36 -5.63 -8.18
N GLU A 456 -40.60 -4.98 -7.04
CA GLU A 456 -41.74 -4.05 -6.90
C GLU A 456 -41.67 -2.87 -7.88
N LYS A 457 -40.46 -2.44 -8.23
CA LYS A 457 -40.23 -1.40 -9.25
C LYS A 457 -40.44 -1.92 -10.67
N GLN A 458 -40.11 -3.18 -10.94
CA GLN A 458 -40.35 -3.85 -12.22
C GLN A 458 -41.79 -4.38 -12.29
N LYS A 459 -42.77 -3.46 -12.35
CA LYS A 459 -44.18 -3.80 -12.57
C LYS A 459 -44.30 -4.74 -13.78
N ASN A 460 -44.77 -5.98 -13.58
CA ASN A 460 -45.16 -7.01 -14.56
C ASN A 460 -44.20 -8.21 -14.82
N LYS A 461 -43.09 -8.39 -14.10
CA LYS A 461 -42.36 -9.68 -14.14
C LYS A 461 -42.82 -10.61 -13.00
N PRO A 462 -42.85 -11.95 -13.15
CA PRO A 462 -43.13 -12.88 -12.05
C PRO A 462 -41.94 -13.00 -11.08
N LYS A 463 -42.18 -13.26 -9.78
CA LYS A 463 -41.13 -13.60 -8.80
C LYS A 463 -40.64 -15.03 -9.06
N ASP A 464 -39.92 -15.23 -10.17
CA ASP A 464 -39.40 -16.54 -10.57
C ASP A 464 -37.90 -16.69 -10.32
N ASP A 465 -37.42 -17.92 -10.43
CA ASP A 465 -36.02 -18.30 -10.19
C ASP A 465 -35.07 -17.67 -11.23
N GLU A 466 -35.59 -17.25 -12.39
CA GLU A 466 -34.82 -16.62 -13.47
C GLU A 466 -34.43 -15.18 -13.12
N PHE A 467 -35.36 -14.39 -12.56
CA PHE A 467 -35.06 -13.03 -12.09
C PHE A 467 -33.94 -12.99 -11.03
N ILE A 468 -33.98 -13.90 -10.04
CA ILE A 468 -32.96 -13.95 -8.97
C ILE A 468 -31.61 -14.34 -9.56
N LYS A 469 -31.59 -15.28 -10.50
CA LYS A 469 -30.36 -15.66 -11.22
C LYS A 469 -29.78 -14.48 -12.00
N ASP A 470 -30.62 -13.72 -12.70
CA ASP A 470 -30.20 -12.52 -13.41
C ASP A 470 -29.65 -11.46 -12.45
N PHE A 471 -30.33 -11.22 -11.32
CA PHE A 471 -29.88 -10.29 -10.28
C PHE A 471 -28.52 -10.72 -9.70
N CYS A 472 -28.35 -11.99 -9.33
CA CYS A 472 -27.07 -12.51 -8.85
C CYS A 472 -25.97 -12.41 -9.92
N GLY A 473 -26.31 -12.66 -11.20
CA GLY A 473 -25.40 -12.46 -12.32
C GLY A 473 -24.98 -10.99 -12.48
N GLU A 474 -25.90 -10.05 -12.29
CA GLU A 474 -25.60 -8.61 -12.27
C GLU A 474 -24.66 -8.24 -11.12
N LEU A 475 -24.88 -8.81 -9.92
CA LEU A 475 -23.97 -8.63 -8.78
C LEU A 475 -22.57 -9.19 -9.06
N ASP A 476 -22.48 -10.37 -9.69
CA ASP A 476 -21.21 -10.96 -10.11
C ASP A 476 -20.48 -10.05 -11.13
N ASN A 477 -21.20 -9.54 -12.13
CA ASN A 477 -20.65 -8.60 -13.11
C ASN A 477 -20.18 -7.29 -12.45
N HIS A 478 -20.90 -6.81 -11.43
CA HIS A 478 -20.49 -5.64 -10.66
C HIS A 478 -19.21 -5.86 -9.87
N LEU A 479 -18.87 -7.09 -9.49
CA LEU A 479 -17.67 -7.43 -8.74
C LEU A 479 -16.52 -7.92 -9.63
N GLU A 480 -16.83 -8.31 -10.87
CA GLU A 480 -15.85 -8.84 -11.82
C GLU A 480 -14.67 -7.86 -12.01
N ASN A 481 -13.45 -8.41 -11.97
CA ASN A 481 -12.20 -7.69 -12.17
C ASN A 481 -12.03 -6.43 -11.30
N SER A 482 -12.64 -6.42 -10.11
CA SER A 482 -12.56 -5.29 -9.18
C SER A 482 -12.48 -5.74 -7.72
N ASN A 483 -11.84 -4.92 -6.91
CA ASN A 483 -11.94 -4.99 -5.46
C ASN A 483 -13.23 -4.28 -5.00
N ALA A 484 -13.76 -4.64 -3.83
CA ALA A 484 -14.97 -3.99 -3.31
C ALA A 484 -14.93 -3.66 -1.82
N ILE A 485 -15.57 -2.56 -1.45
CA ILE A 485 -15.96 -2.25 -0.07
C ILE A 485 -17.48 -2.16 -0.05
N VAL A 486 -18.11 -2.93 0.82
CA VAL A 486 -19.58 -2.99 0.95
C VAL A 486 -19.97 -2.44 2.31
N ILE A 487 -20.77 -1.37 2.27
CA ILE A 487 -21.19 -0.61 3.44
C ILE A 487 -22.61 -1.02 3.83
N ALA A 488 -22.81 -1.16 5.13
CA ALA A 488 -24.08 -1.44 5.80
C ALA A 488 -24.49 -2.92 5.89
N SER A 489 -25.41 -3.18 6.82
CA SER A 489 -25.87 -4.51 7.19
C SER A 489 -26.84 -5.13 6.17
N PRO A 490 -27.02 -6.46 6.18
CA PRO A 490 -27.82 -7.18 5.18
C PRO A 490 -29.30 -6.77 5.08
N ASP A 491 -29.85 -6.08 6.08
CA ASP A 491 -31.23 -5.56 6.05
C ASP A 491 -31.41 -4.33 5.16
N VAL A 492 -30.34 -3.59 4.89
CA VAL A 492 -30.37 -2.36 4.06
C VAL A 492 -29.44 -2.45 2.84
N ASN A 493 -28.64 -3.51 2.73
CA ASN A 493 -27.76 -3.75 1.60
C ASN A 493 -27.84 -5.23 1.17
N ALA A 494 -28.47 -5.49 0.03
CA ALA A 494 -28.63 -6.85 -0.49
C ALA A 494 -27.31 -7.47 -0.98
N LEU A 495 -26.34 -6.65 -1.40
CA LEU A 495 -25.02 -7.14 -1.76
C LEU A 495 -24.30 -7.74 -0.54
N THR A 496 -24.51 -7.19 0.66
CA THR A 496 -23.98 -7.74 1.91
C THR A 496 -24.50 -9.17 2.14
N GLU A 497 -25.82 -9.39 2.03
CA GLU A 497 -26.42 -10.72 2.15
C GLU A 497 -25.84 -11.69 1.09
N TYR A 498 -25.80 -11.26 -0.17
CA TYR A 498 -25.29 -12.07 -1.29
C TYR A 498 -23.82 -12.50 -1.11
N LEU A 499 -22.95 -11.57 -0.73
CA LEU A 499 -21.54 -11.84 -0.52
C LEU A 499 -21.33 -12.81 0.64
N LEU A 500 -22.09 -12.67 1.73
CA LEU A 500 -22.03 -13.61 2.85
C LEU A 500 -22.45 -15.01 2.41
N TYR A 501 -23.48 -15.16 1.57
CA TYR A 501 -23.84 -16.46 0.97
C TYR A 501 -22.65 -17.08 0.22
N LYS A 502 -22.03 -16.34 -0.70
CA LYS A 502 -20.91 -16.83 -1.50
C LYS A 502 -19.70 -17.18 -0.64
N ILE A 503 -19.32 -16.31 0.30
CA ILE A 503 -18.15 -16.48 1.16
C ILE A 503 -18.31 -17.71 2.06
N TYR A 504 -19.47 -17.90 2.68
CA TYR A 504 -19.72 -19.11 3.48
C TYR A 504 -20.04 -20.36 2.65
N ASN A 505 -19.90 -20.28 1.32
CA ASN A 505 -20.18 -21.35 0.37
C ASN A 505 -21.58 -21.96 0.58
N LEU A 506 -22.56 -21.08 0.76
CA LEU A 506 -23.96 -21.45 0.88
C LEU A 506 -24.61 -21.28 -0.49
N GLU A 507 -25.33 -22.31 -0.96
CA GLU A 507 -26.17 -22.22 -2.16
C GLU A 507 -27.10 -21.00 -2.01
N PRO A 508 -26.95 -19.95 -2.85
CA PRO A 508 -27.92 -18.87 -2.87
C PRO A 508 -29.25 -19.49 -3.33
N SER A 509 -30.20 -19.66 -2.42
CA SER A 509 -31.48 -20.25 -2.81
C SER A 509 -32.15 -19.28 -3.78
N CYS A 510 -32.48 -19.76 -4.99
CA CYS A 510 -33.10 -18.97 -6.07
C CYS A 510 -34.49 -18.41 -5.74
N LYS A 511 -34.99 -18.65 -4.52
CA LYS A 511 -36.25 -18.13 -4.02
C LYS A 511 -35.96 -17.08 -2.95
N PRO A 512 -36.64 -15.93 -2.94
CA PRO A 512 -36.79 -15.12 -1.72
C PRO A 512 -37.19 -16.10 -0.62
N LEU A 513 -36.39 -16.20 0.43
CA LEU A 513 -36.59 -17.22 1.46
C LEU A 513 -38.00 -17.07 2.01
N THR A 514 -38.91 -18.00 1.70
CA THR A 514 -40.24 -17.99 2.33
C THR A 514 -40.15 -18.37 3.81
N LYS A 515 -39.05 -19.04 4.18
CA LYS A 515 -38.58 -19.33 5.54
C LYS A 515 -37.05 -19.34 5.55
N CYS A 516 -36.44 -18.88 6.63
CA CYS A 516 -34.99 -18.95 6.85
C CYS A 516 -34.56 -20.44 6.83
N PRO A 517 -33.64 -20.86 5.95
CA PRO A 517 -33.23 -22.26 5.86
C PRO A 517 -32.36 -22.62 7.06
N ASP A 518 -32.46 -23.87 7.55
CA ASP A 518 -31.56 -24.41 8.57
C ASP A 518 -30.18 -24.77 7.95
N ALA A 519 -29.59 -23.83 7.21
CA ALA A 519 -28.29 -24.01 6.56
C ALA A 519 -27.18 -23.81 7.59
N GLU A 520 -26.47 -24.85 8.00
CA GLU A 520 -25.37 -24.74 8.97
C GLU A 520 -24.12 -24.06 8.36
N PHE A 521 -23.68 -22.95 8.96
CA PHE A 521 -22.40 -22.28 8.71
C PHE A 521 -21.75 -21.80 10.02
N ASP A 522 -20.45 -21.57 10.00
CA ASP A 522 -19.71 -21.01 11.15
C ASP A 522 -19.45 -19.51 10.96
N GLY A 523 -20.49 -18.72 11.17
CA GLY A 523 -20.47 -17.27 11.02
C GLY A 523 -21.48 -16.57 11.93
N TYR A 524 -21.76 -15.30 11.64
CA TYR A 524 -22.61 -14.46 12.47
C TYR A 524 -23.87 -13.99 11.73
N ILE A 525 -24.97 -13.93 12.47
CA ILE A 525 -26.25 -13.38 12.02
C ILE A 525 -26.48 -12.07 12.77
N ALA A 526 -26.69 -10.96 12.06
CA ALA A 526 -27.05 -9.69 12.66
C ALA A 526 -28.48 -9.75 13.22
N VAL A 527 -28.68 -9.30 14.46
CA VAL A 527 -29.98 -9.33 15.13
C VAL A 527 -30.33 -7.93 15.63
N LYS A 528 -31.53 -7.46 15.33
CA LYS A 528 -32.08 -6.19 15.84
C LYS A 528 -33.39 -6.47 16.58
N ARG A 529 -33.45 -6.14 17.88
CA ARG A 529 -34.64 -6.38 18.70
C ARG A 529 -35.29 -5.08 19.14
N TYR A 530 -36.62 -5.02 19.03
CA TYR A 530 -37.40 -3.79 19.23
C TYR A 530 -38.43 -3.94 20.35
N GLU A 531 -38.67 -2.87 21.10
CA GLU A 531 -39.78 -2.79 22.04
C GLU A 531 -41.11 -2.76 21.26
N ALA A 532 -42.06 -3.59 21.68
CA ALA A 532 -43.41 -3.59 21.12
C ALA A 532 -44.10 -2.25 21.44
N ASP A 533 -44.50 -1.52 20.40
CA ASP A 533 -45.17 -0.22 20.53
C ASP A 533 -46.64 -0.49 20.90
N ASN A 534 -46.98 -0.43 22.20
CA ASN A 534 -48.35 -0.67 22.69
C ASN A 534 -49.34 0.46 22.35
N SER A 535 -48.91 1.47 21.59
CA SER A 535 -49.62 2.75 21.50
C SER A 535 -50.74 2.82 20.45
N ASN A 536 -51.08 1.75 19.71
CA ASN A 536 -52.29 1.78 18.85
C ASN A 536 -52.84 0.43 18.34
N GLY A 537 -52.61 -0.70 19.02
CA GLY A 537 -53.23 -2.00 18.66
C GLY A 537 -52.93 -2.54 17.25
N LYS A 538 -52.16 -1.80 16.45
CA LYS A 538 -51.51 -2.21 15.22
C LYS A 538 -50.04 -2.31 15.59
N GLU A 539 -49.47 -3.51 15.52
CA GLU A 539 -48.02 -3.64 15.34
C GLU A 539 -47.66 -2.62 14.26
N LYS A 540 -46.72 -1.71 14.52
CA LYS A 540 -46.05 -1.06 13.40
C LYS A 540 -45.49 -2.21 12.59
N ASP A 541 -46.07 -2.40 11.40
CA ASP A 541 -45.50 -3.20 10.33
C ASP A 541 -44.09 -2.63 10.12
N TYR A 542 -43.11 -3.14 10.87
CA TYR A 542 -41.72 -3.05 10.48
C TYR A 542 -41.69 -3.90 9.21
N ALA A 543 -41.96 -3.19 8.11
CA ALA A 543 -42.37 -3.64 6.79
C ALA A 543 -41.99 -5.09 6.51
N LYS A 544 -42.97 -5.97 6.22
CA LYS A 544 -42.81 -7.33 5.65
C LYS A 544 -41.35 -7.69 5.33
N VAL A 545 -40.55 -7.98 6.36
CA VAL A 545 -39.13 -8.19 6.15
C VAL A 545 -39.02 -9.57 5.55
N PHE A 546 -38.61 -9.65 4.28
CA PHE A 546 -38.33 -10.93 3.66
C PHE A 546 -37.29 -11.67 4.51
N PRO A 547 -37.50 -12.96 4.81
CA PRO A 547 -36.56 -13.73 5.61
C PRO A 547 -35.14 -13.61 5.05
N ARG A 548 -34.21 -13.15 5.86
CA ARG A 548 -32.77 -13.12 5.57
C ARG A 548 -32.09 -14.24 6.37
N LEU A 549 -31.00 -14.78 5.86
CA LEU A 549 -30.19 -15.75 6.58
C LEU A 549 -29.22 -15.05 7.54
N PHE A 550 -28.60 -13.96 7.09
CA PHE A 550 -27.61 -13.21 7.89
C PHE A 550 -28.20 -12.03 8.67
N TYR A 551 -29.53 -11.89 8.67
CA TYR A 551 -30.24 -10.87 9.45
C TYR A 551 -31.54 -11.39 10.09
N LYS A 552 -31.81 -10.97 11.33
CA LYS A 552 -33.07 -11.23 12.05
C LYS A 552 -33.60 -9.98 12.75
N SER A 553 -34.90 -9.76 12.63
CA SER A 553 -35.66 -8.80 13.43
C SER A 553 -36.52 -9.56 14.44
N GLU A 554 -36.41 -9.26 15.73
CA GLU A 554 -37.18 -9.96 16.78
C GLU A 554 -37.94 -8.98 17.69
N SER A 555 -39.14 -9.37 18.10
CA SER A 555 -39.91 -8.63 19.12
C SER A 555 -39.41 -8.97 20.51
N LEU A 556 -39.21 -7.96 21.34
CA LEU A 556 -38.78 -8.13 22.74
C LEU A 556 -39.89 -8.68 23.63
N ARG A 557 -39.51 -9.40 24.70
CA ARG A 557 -40.43 -9.75 25.78
C ARG A 557 -40.76 -8.52 26.63
N LYS A 558 -41.95 -8.52 27.25
CA LYS A 558 -42.43 -7.42 28.11
C LYS A 558 -41.39 -7.08 29.19
N GLY A 559 -40.92 -5.82 29.21
CA GLY A 559 -39.92 -5.32 30.17
C GLY A 559 -38.45 -5.39 29.72
N GLN A 560 -38.16 -5.94 28.53
CA GLN A 560 -36.82 -5.90 27.94
C GLN A 560 -36.62 -4.60 27.14
N LYS A 561 -35.38 -4.09 27.16
CA LYS A 561 -34.96 -2.91 26.40
C LYS A 561 -34.45 -3.30 25.01
N ALA A 562 -34.63 -2.42 24.03
CA ALA A 562 -34.09 -2.60 22.68
C ALA A 562 -32.57 -2.83 22.70
N ASP A 563 -32.14 -3.82 21.93
CA ASP A 563 -30.74 -4.20 21.78
C ASP A 563 -30.47 -4.73 20.38
N ARG A 564 -29.18 -4.78 20.02
CA ARG A 564 -28.70 -5.22 18.72
C ARG A 564 -27.39 -5.95 18.89
N GLY A 565 -27.10 -6.87 17.98
CA GLY A 565 -25.82 -7.56 18.01
C GLY A 565 -25.77 -8.73 17.04
N PHE A 566 -25.04 -9.77 17.42
CA PHE A 566 -24.75 -10.90 16.56
C PHE A 566 -25.04 -12.22 17.25
N LYS A 567 -25.69 -13.11 16.51
CA LYS A 567 -25.89 -14.49 16.91
C LYS A 567 -24.95 -15.38 16.09
N PRO A 568 -23.99 -16.07 16.73
CA PRO A 568 -23.25 -17.14 16.07
C PRO A 568 -24.23 -18.20 15.56
N HIS A 569 -24.04 -18.65 14.33
CA HIS A 569 -24.94 -19.66 13.75
C HIS A 569 -24.56 -21.08 14.16
N SER A 570 -23.27 -21.37 14.31
CA SER A 570 -22.78 -22.72 14.59
C SER A 570 -23.19 -23.26 15.97
N ARG A 571 -23.56 -24.56 16.02
CA ARG A 571 -23.77 -25.33 17.26
C ARG A 571 -22.47 -25.83 17.89
N THR A 572 -21.34 -25.82 17.15
CA THR A 572 -20.08 -26.47 17.56
C THR A 572 -19.12 -25.55 18.30
N THR A 573 -19.24 -24.22 18.16
CA THR A 573 -18.29 -23.26 18.75
C THR A 573 -18.58 -22.91 20.20
N GLY A 574 -19.77 -23.24 20.72
CA GLY A 574 -20.20 -22.88 22.08
C GLY A 574 -20.35 -21.37 22.32
N LEU A 575 -20.24 -20.56 21.26
CA LEU A 575 -20.34 -19.10 21.35
C LEU A 575 -21.78 -18.68 21.62
N LYS A 576 -21.96 -17.80 22.61
CA LYS A 576 -23.27 -17.27 22.97
C LYS A 576 -23.62 -16.07 22.08
N PRO A 577 -24.91 -15.85 21.79
CA PRO A 577 -25.33 -14.59 21.17
C PRO A 577 -24.87 -13.39 21.99
N ILE A 578 -24.39 -12.37 21.28
CA ILE A 578 -23.84 -11.14 21.85
C ILE A 578 -24.73 -9.97 21.46
N TYR A 579 -25.12 -9.16 22.45
CA TYR A 579 -26.03 -8.04 22.25
C TYR A 579 -25.56 -6.84 23.08
N GLU A 580 -25.74 -5.66 22.52
CA GLU A 580 -25.55 -4.39 23.20
C GLU A 580 -26.84 -3.56 23.14
N LYS A 581 -27.09 -2.78 24.20
CA LYS A 581 -28.30 -1.95 24.29
C LYS A 581 -28.31 -0.92 23.18
N TYR A 582 -29.44 -0.79 22.50
CA TYR A 582 -29.59 0.12 21.39
C TYR A 582 -30.37 1.37 21.79
N PHE A 583 -29.76 2.53 21.57
CA PHE A 583 -30.38 3.83 21.78
C PHE A 583 -30.77 4.43 20.43
N ARG A 584 -32.07 4.69 20.23
CA ARG A 584 -32.56 5.38 19.03
C ARG A 584 -31.90 6.76 18.92
N GLN A 585 -31.71 7.21 17.68
CA GLN A 585 -31.09 8.51 17.36
C GLN A 585 -31.80 9.70 18.03
N GLY A 586 -33.09 9.60 18.39
CA GLY A 586 -33.79 10.69 19.10
C GLY A 586 -33.70 10.68 20.63
N LEU A 587 -33.02 9.71 21.25
CA LEU A 587 -32.94 9.57 22.71
C LEU A 587 -31.56 10.02 23.23
N ILE A 588 -31.55 10.96 24.17
CA ILE A 588 -30.33 11.45 24.82
C ILE A 588 -29.86 10.38 25.82
N SER A 589 -28.76 9.68 25.49
CA SER A 589 -27.97 8.96 26.49
C SER A 589 -27.07 9.96 27.21
N LYS A 590 -27.04 9.92 28.55
CA LYS A 590 -26.15 10.78 29.35
C LYS A 590 -24.70 10.29 29.38
N ASN A 591 -24.45 9.01 29.11
CA ASN A 591 -23.15 8.35 29.40
C ASN A 591 -22.59 7.55 28.21
N GLY A 592 -22.89 7.96 26.96
CA GLY A 592 -22.51 7.17 25.78
C GLY A 592 -23.21 5.79 25.76
N PHE A 593 -22.79 4.91 24.86
CA PHE A 593 -23.21 3.49 24.83
C PHE A 593 -22.36 2.67 23.86
N ASP A 594 -22.42 1.35 24.02
CA ASP A 594 -21.70 0.40 23.18
C ASP A 594 -22.57 -0.13 22.04
N LEU A 595 -21.95 -0.40 20.89
CA LEU A 595 -22.52 -1.12 19.76
C LEU A 595 -21.53 -2.16 19.23
N LEU A 596 -22.01 -3.03 18.33
CA LEU A 596 -21.22 -4.10 17.73
C LEU A 596 -21.14 -3.94 16.21
N GLY A 597 -19.96 -4.18 15.65
CA GLY A 597 -19.72 -4.29 14.21
C GLY A 597 -19.11 -5.64 13.85
N HIS A 598 -19.39 -6.13 12.64
CA HIS A 598 -18.78 -7.32 12.06
C HIS A 598 -17.95 -6.88 10.86
N LEU A 599 -16.63 -7.01 10.97
CA LEU A 599 -15.70 -6.74 9.88
C LEU A 599 -15.34 -8.06 9.22
N LEU A 600 -15.53 -8.15 7.91
CA LEU A 600 -15.18 -9.33 7.13
C LEU A 600 -14.35 -8.92 5.92
N ILE A 601 -13.21 -9.59 5.71
CA ILE A 601 -12.29 -9.36 4.60
C ILE A 601 -12.05 -10.69 3.91
N ALA A 602 -12.39 -10.83 2.63
CA ALA A 602 -12.27 -12.10 1.92
C ALA A 602 -11.88 -11.93 0.45
N LYS A 603 -11.30 -12.99 -0.12
CA LYS A 603 -11.03 -13.09 -1.56
C LYS A 603 -12.33 -13.34 -2.32
N TYR A 604 -12.43 -12.75 -3.51
CA TYR A 604 -13.60 -12.88 -4.37
C TYR A 604 -13.23 -13.10 -5.85
N PRO A 605 -13.85 -14.06 -6.56
CA PRO A 605 -14.75 -15.09 -6.04
C PRO A 605 -14.02 -16.04 -5.08
N PRO A 606 -14.70 -16.56 -4.03
CA PRO A 606 -14.10 -17.54 -3.13
C PRO A 606 -13.66 -18.79 -3.90
N ASN A 607 -12.58 -19.44 -3.45
CA ASN A 607 -12.01 -20.69 -4.01
C ASN A 607 -11.55 -20.64 -5.50
N SER A 608 -11.51 -19.47 -6.13
CA SER A 608 -11.13 -19.33 -7.56
C SER A 608 -9.63 -19.03 -7.80
N GLY A 609 -8.84 -18.96 -6.73
CA GLY A 609 -7.47 -18.42 -6.81
C GLY A 609 -7.41 -16.92 -7.13
N SER A 610 -8.55 -16.21 -7.09
CA SER A 610 -8.65 -14.78 -7.38
C SER A 610 -7.72 -13.93 -6.51
N LYS A 611 -7.24 -12.85 -7.11
CA LYS A 611 -6.43 -11.81 -6.47
C LYS A 611 -7.29 -10.65 -5.93
N ASN A 612 -8.59 -10.63 -6.21
CA ASN A 612 -9.47 -9.53 -5.80
C ASN A 612 -9.97 -9.75 -4.37
N TRP A 613 -10.12 -8.64 -3.66
CA TRP A 613 -10.54 -8.60 -2.26
C TRP A 613 -11.86 -7.84 -2.10
N VAL A 614 -12.65 -8.31 -1.15
CA VAL A 614 -13.90 -7.69 -0.72
C VAL A 614 -13.84 -7.43 0.78
N VAL A 615 -14.21 -6.23 1.18
CA VAL A 615 -14.35 -5.80 2.58
C VAL A 615 -15.81 -5.53 2.86
N ILE A 616 -16.37 -6.16 3.88
CA ILE A 616 -17.75 -5.96 4.32
C ILE A 616 -17.73 -5.25 5.67
N LEU A 617 -18.32 -4.05 5.70
CA LEU A 617 -18.51 -3.23 6.89
C LEU A 617 -19.92 -3.46 7.44
N ASN A 618 -20.13 -4.62 8.08
CA ASN A 618 -21.44 -5.04 8.59
C ASN A 618 -21.67 -4.53 10.02
N GLY A 619 -22.00 -3.26 10.19
CA GLY A 619 -22.43 -2.73 11.48
C GLY A 619 -23.91 -3.01 11.74
N VAL A 620 -24.30 -3.47 12.94
CA VAL A 620 -25.72 -3.60 13.31
C VAL A 620 -26.46 -2.25 13.39
N SER A 621 -25.74 -1.15 13.18
CA SER A 621 -26.20 0.22 13.11
C SER A 621 -25.21 1.08 12.29
N GLY A 622 -25.66 2.27 11.87
CA GLY A 622 -24.82 3.24 11.17
C GLY A 622 -23.52 3.61 11.92
N PRO A 623 -23.55 4.01 13.20
CA PRO A 623 -22.32 4.33 13.95
C PRO A 623 -21.32 3.17 14.01
N ALA A 624 -21.80 1.94 14.20
CA ALA A 624 -20.92 0.77 14.18
C ALA A 624 -20.26 0.58 12.81
N THR A 625 -21.00 0.79 11.71
CA THR A 625 -20.46 0.75 10.34
C THR A 625 -19.40 1.83 10.12
N SER A 626 -19.63 3.05 10.62
CA SER A 626 -18.65 4.15 10.59
C SER A 626 -17.38 3.81 11.35
N ALA A 627 -17.47 3.19 12.52
CA ALA A 627 -16.29 2.77 13.27
C ALA A 627 -15.47 1.71 12.53
N LEU A 628 -16.12 0.78 11.82
CA LEU A 628 -15.40 -0.20 10.98
C LEU A 628 -14.59 0.49 9.88
N ALA A 629 -15.13 1.55 9.26
CA ALA A 629 -14.42 2.33 8.27
C ALA A 629 -13.25 3.11 8.89
N GLU A 630 -13.49 3.76 10.03
CA GLU A 630 -12.46 4.51 10.77
C GLU A 630 -11.28 3.61 11.16
N ILE A 631 -11.51 2.35 11.55
CA ILE A 631 -10.42 1.39 11.82
C ILE A 631 -9.53 1.20 10.58
N LEU A 632 -10.11 1.13 9.37
CA LEU A 632 -9.37 0.92 8.13
C LEU A 632 -8.67 2.20 7.62
N THR A 633 -9.17 3.38 7.97
CA THR A 633 -8.63 4.68 7.52
C THR A 633 -7.68 5.31 8.54
N GLY A 634 -7.60 4.78 9.76
CA GLY A 634 -6.72 5.31 10.82
C GLY A 634 -7.42 6.33 11.73
N GLY A 635 -8.71 6.15 11.97
CA GLY A 635 -9.51 6.84 12.96
C GLY A 635 -10.33 8.02 12.46
N GLY A 636 -10.47 8.16 11.14
CA GLY A 636 -11.23 9.21 10.49
C GLY A 636 -10.41 10.44 10.04
N LEU A 637 -11.03 11.33 9.26
CA LEU A 637 -10.45 12.61 8.79
C LEU A 637 -9.82 13.47 9.92
N HIS A 638 -10.37 13.39 11.13
CA HIS A 638 -9.95 14.13 12.31
C HIS A 638 -9.55 13.22 13.47
N ALA A 639 -9.00 12.05 13.16
CA ALA A 639 -8.58 11.07 14.15
C ALA A 639 -7.67 11.69 15.23
N SER A 640 -8.01 11.45 16.50
CA SER A 640 -7.07 11.66 17.60
C SER A 640 -5.96 10.62 17.55
N GLU A 641 -4.78 10.95 18.08
CA GLU A 641 -3.64 10.01 18.12
C GLU A 641 -3.99 8.67 18.79
N PRO A 642 -4.72 8.60 19.94
CA PRO A 642 -5.16 7.33 20.51
C PRO A 642 -5.97 6.45 19.55
N LYS A 643 -6.86 7.05 18.73
CA LYS A 643 -7.67 6.32 17.75
C LYS A 643 -6.81 5.79 16.59
N ARG A 644 -5.85 6.59 16.13
CA ARG A 644 -4.86 6.15 15.12
C ARG A 644 -4.09 4.93 15.58
N LEU A 645 -3.57 4.98 16.80
CA LEU A 645 -2.77 3.90 17.38
C LEU A 645 -3.57 2.62 17.58
N LYS A 646 -4.80 2.77 18.08
CA LYS A 646 -5.70 1.62 18.24
C LYS A 646 -6.04 0.99 16.89
N SER A 647 -6.20 1.79 15.84
CA SER A 647 -6.39 1.29 14.48
C SER A 647 -5.18 0.49 13.99
N GLU A 648 -3.96 1.01 14.19
CA GLU A 648 -2.72 0.29 13.83
C GLU A 648 -2.56 -1.04 14.59
N GLU A 649 -2.86 -1.06 15.89
CA GLU A 649 -2.86 -2.29 16.70
C GLU A 649 -3.82 -3.33 16.13
N MET A 650 -5.06 -2.94 15.82
CA MET A 650 -6.06 -3.86 15.28
C MET A 650 -5.69 -4.32 13.86
N LEU A 651 -5.16 -3.43 13.02
CA LEU A 651 -4.71 -3.77 11.67
C LEU A 651 -3.49 -4.69 11.70
N LYS A 652 -2.62 -4.62 12.71
CA LYS A 652 -1.54 -5.59 12.93
C LYS A 652 -2.09 -7.00 13.06
N GLU A 653 -3.08 -7.19 13.94
CA GLU A 653 -3.72 -8.51 14.16
C GLU A 653 -4.46 -9.00 12.91
N ILE A 654 -5.17 -8.10 12.22
CA ILE A 654 -5.86 -8.43 10.96
C ILE A 654 -4.87 -8.86 9.88
N ASN A 655 -3.77 -8.11 9.69
CA ASN A 655 -2.73 -8.45 8.71
C ASN A 655 -2.10 -9.81 9.02
N PHE A 656 -1.78 -10.07 10.29
CA PHE A 656 -1.25 -11.34 10.74
C PHE A 656 -2.22 -12.50 10.46
N ALA A 657 -3.51 -12.33 10.75
CA ALA A 657 -4.53 -13.32 10.43
C ALA A 657 -4.67 -13.56 8.91
N LEU A 658 -4.60 -12.50 8.11
CA LEU A 658 -4.65 -12.58 6.63
C LEU A 658 -3.41 -13.22 6.01
N GLU A 659 -2.25 -13.16 6.68
CA GLU A 659 -1.01 -13.79 6.21
C GLU A 659 -0.91 -15.26 6.62
N SER A 660 -1.46 -15.59 7.77
CA SER A 660 -1.46 -16.96 8.31
C SER A 660 -2.62 -17.81 7.79
N THR A 661 -3.67 -17.20 7.22
CA THR A 661 -4.83 -17.94 6.71
C THR A 661 -4.50 -18.76 5.46
N THR A 662 -4.96 -20.01 5.49
CA THR A 662 -5.06 -20.90 4.31
C THR A 662 -6.45 -20.86 3.68
N GLY A 663 -7.42 -20.30 4.39
CA GLY A 663 -8.80 -20.08 4.00
C GLY A 663 -8.99 -18.92 3.04
N ILE A 664 -10.25 -18.47 2.93
CA ILE A 664 -10.67 -17.48 1.94
C ILE A 664 -10.64 -16.04 2.47
N GLY A 665 -10.46 -15.84 3.77
CA GLY A 665 -10.55 -14.53 4.41
C GLY A 665 -10.50 -14.57 5.93
N VAL A 666 -10.72 -13.41 6.54
CA VAL A 666 -10.72 -13.19 7.99
C VAL A 666 -11.97 -12.40 8.39
N GLU A 667 -12.53 -12.71 9.55
CA GLU A 667 -13.62 -11.95 10.15
C GLU A 667 -13.38 -11.65 11.64
N ALA A 668 -13.97 -10.57 12.15
CA ALA A 668 -13.89 -10.18 13.56
C ALA A 668 -15.16 -9.47 14.03
N ILE A 669 -15.46 -9.56 15.33
CA ILE A 669 -16.49 -8.73 15.96
C ILE A 669 -15.83 -7.62 16.76
N ILE A 670 -16.26 -6.40 16.48
CA ILE A 670 -15.69 -5.18 17.04
C ILE A 670 -16.73 -4.54 17.95
N LYS A 671 -16.31 -4.24 19.18
CA LYS A 671 -17.07 -3.44 20.12
C LYS A 671 -16.72 -1.97 19.92
N VAL A 672 -17.73 -1.14 19.78
CA VAL A 672 -17.61 0.28 19.44
C VAL A 672 -18.25 1.10 20.55
N HIS A 673 -17.51 2.04 21.14
CA HIS A 673 -18.04 2.97 22.12
C HIS A 673 -18.41 4.30 21.45
N ILE A 674 -19.66 4.71 21.64
CA ILE A 674 -20.21 5.94 21.07
C ILE A 674 -20.42 6.93 22.19
N GLY A 675 -19.93 8.15 21.94
CA GLY A 675 -20.02 9.24 22.89
C GLY A 675 -21.42 9.84 23.05
N THR A 676 -21.45 10.94 23.79
CA THR A 676 -22.67 11.73 23.95
C THR A 676 -22.89 12.68 22.76
N PRO A 677 -24.13 13.12 22.48
CA PRO A 677 -24.39 14.07 21.41
C PRO A 677 -23.64 15.39 21.64
N GLN A 678 -22.86 15.83 20.66
CA GLN A 678 -22.14 17.10 20.74
C GLN A 678 -23.10 18.30 20.53
N PRO A 679 -22.87 19.43 21.22
CA PRO A 679 -23.63 20.66 21.01
C PRO A 679 -23.39 21.22 19.59
N THR A 680 -24.45 21.70 18.95
CA THR A 680 -24.35 22.38 17.65
C THR A 680 -23.95 23.85 17.82
N ILE A 681 -23.11 24.37 16.91
CA ILE A 681 -22.63 25.75 16.92
C ILE A 681 -23.82 26.72 17.01
N GLY A 682 -23.86 27.54 18.05
CA GLY A 682 -24.90 28.55 18.27
C GLY A 682 -26.02 28.18 19.24
N THR A 683 -26.05 26.95 19.79
CA THR A 683 -27.00 26.55 20.83
C THR A 683 -26.30 25.96 22.06
N PRO A 684 -26.45 26.53 23.27
CA PRO A 684 -25.80 26.05 24.49
C PRO A 684 -26.44 24.79 25.10
N GLN A 685 -27.50 24.25 24.49
CA GLN A 685 -28.12 22.98 24.88
C GLN A 685 -28.09 22.02 23.69
N PRO A 686 -27.92 20.70 23.91
CA PRO A 686 -28.04 19.71 22.85
C PRO A 686 -29.46 19.83 22.26
N ALA A 687 -29.57 20.48 21.11
CA ALA A 687 -30.83 20.74 20.44
C ALA A 687 -31.58 19.41 20.26
N ARG A 688 -32.91 19.40 20.44
CA ARG A 688 -33.75 18.26 20.06
C ARG A 688 -33.34 17.83 18.64
N MET A 689 -32.76 16.64 18.53
CA MET A 689 -32.14 16.11 17.32
C MET A 689 -33.18 16.07 16.20
N THR A 690 -33.12 17.01 15.26
CA THR A 690 -34.13 17.15 14.21
C THR A 690 -33.60 16.85 12.81
N PHE A 691 -32.28 16.86 12.56
CA PHE A 691 -31.75 16.65 11.20
C PHE A 691 -30.47 15.79 11.06
N ALA A 692 -29.55 15.72 12.03
CA ALA A 692 -28.31 14.93 11.92
C ALA A 692 -27.81 14.41 13.29
N ASP A 693 -27.10 13.28 13.29
CA ASP A 693 -26.59 12.62 14.50
C ASP A 693 -25.25 13.21 14.95
N THR A 694 -25.20 14.01 16.01
CA THR A 694 -23.97 14.72 16.42
C THR A 694 -23.05 13.89 17.33
N ARG A 695 -23.34 12.61 17.53
CA ARG A 695 -22.46 11.73 18.30
C ARG A 695 -21.19 11.42 17.51
N GLU A 696 -20.11 11.17 18.25
CA GLU A 696 -18.83 10.72 17.71
C GLU A 696 -18.50 9.31 18.20
N ILE A 697 -17.68 8.61 17.45
CA ILE A 697 -17.10 7.34 17.88
C ILE A 697 -15.88 7.67 18.74
N GLU A 698 -15.94 7.28 20.01
CA GLU A 698 -14.88 7.60 20.98
C GLU A 698 -13.78 6.54 20.97
N SER A 699 -14.14 5.26 20.92
CA SER A 699 -13.18 4.16 20.90
C SER A 699 -13.76 2.87 20.30
N TRP A 700 -12.87 1.91 20.04
CA TRP A 700 -13.21 0.56 19.60
C TRP A 700 -12.18 -0.45 20.09
N ASP A 701 -12.60 -1.70 20.18
CA ASP A 701 -11.71 -2.83 20.42
C ASP A 701 -12.30 -4.11 19.83
N PHE A 702 -11.47 -5.13 19.62
CA PHE A 702 -11.99 -6.47 19.38
C PHE A 702 -12.82 -6.90 20.59
N LEU A 703 -14.02 -7.43 20.34
CA LEU A 703 -14.79 -7.99 21.42
C LEU A 703 -14.04 -9.20 21.99
N LYS A 704 -13.87 -9.25 23.32
CA LYS A 704 -13.09 -10.30 23.99
C LYS A 704 -13.51 -11.70 23.56
N GLY A 705 -12.58 -12.44 22.94
CA GLY A 705 -12.82 -13.80 22.39
C GLY A 705 -13.36 -13.84 20.96
N TYR A 706 -13.52 -12.69 20.31
CA TYR A 706 -14.05 -12.53 18.94
C TYR A 706 -13.13 -11.65 18.06
N GLY A 707 -11.82 -11.71 18.31
CA GLY A 707 -10.81 -11.08 17.45
C GLY A 707 -10.72 -11.72 16.06
N PRO A 708 -9.73 -11.32 15.24
CA PRO A 708 -9.57 -11.82 13.88
C PRO A 708 -9.49 -13.36 13.85
N LYS A 709 -10.45 -13.99 13.17
CA LYS A 709 -10.48 -15.43 12.93
C LYS A 709 -10.54 -15.74 11.45
N GLU A 710 -9.88 -16.82 11.06
CA GLU A 710 -9.92 -17.33 9.69
C GLU A 710 -11.32 -17.81 9.30
N ILE A 711 -11.75 -17.48 8.09
CA ILE A 711 -12.96 -18.01 7.46
C ILE A 711 -12.57 -19.29 6.73
N LYS A 712 -13.05 -20.42 7.27
CA LYS A 712 -12.93 -21.72 6.62
C LYS A 712 -14.18 -21.94 5.77
N PRO A 713 -14.07 -22.04 4.44
CA PRO A 713 -15.21 -22.46 3.64
C PRO A 713 -15.63 -23.85 4.13
N LYS A 714 -16.94 -24.10 4.17
CA LYS A 714 -17.44 -25.45 4.44
C LYS A 714 -16.84 -26.34 3.36
N THR A 715 -15.95 -27.26 3.73
CA THR A 715 -15.67 -28.40 2.86
C THR A 715 -17.02 -29.01 2.57
N LEU A 716 -17.44 -29.02 1.31
CA LEU A 716 -18.45 -29.96 0.88
C LEU A 716 -17.97 -31.29 1.44
N LYS A 717 -18.66 -31.83 2.45
CA LYS A 717 -18.47 -33.24 2.74
C LYS A 717 -18.70 -33.92 1.40
N GLU A 718 -17.78 -34.78 1.03
CA GLU A 718 -17.99 -35.80 0.01
C GLU A 718 -19.15 -36.70 0.47
N GLU A 719 -20.37 -36.16 0.49
CA GLU A 719 -21.58 -36.93 0.72
C GLU A 719 -22.00 -37.46 -0.65
N ALA A 720 -21.59 -38.71 -0.87
CA ALA A 720 -22.13 -39.70 -1.80
C ALA A 720 -21.82 -39.50 -3.29
N ILE A 721 -20.58 -39.81 -3.67
CA ILE A 721 -20.38 -40.75 -4.79
C ILE A 721 -20.60 -42.14 -4.19
N HIS A 722 -21.84 -42.59 -4.16
CA HIS A 722 -22.20 -44.00 -4.01
C HIS A 722 -23.31 -44.36 -4.99
#